data_AF-A0A3P8X5C9-F1
#
_entry.id   AF-A0A3P8X5C9-F1
#
_cell.length_a   1.000
_cell.length_b   1.000
_cell.length_c   1.000
_cell.angle_alpha   90.00
_cell.angle_beta   90.00
_cell.angle_gamma   90.00
#
_symmetry.space_group_name_H-M   'P 1'
#
loop_
_entity.id
_entity.type
_entity.pdbx_description
1 polymer ?
#
loop_
_entity_poly.entity_id
_entity_poly.type
_entity_poly.pdbx_seq_one_letter_code
_entity_poly.pdbx_strand_id
1 'polypeptide(L)'
;MDFTSHKWISNLLFCWFFIGVSCNSVEKKIYVKLNYTIPCVRLLNATHQIGCQSSNAGNVGVLHVLQTEENLDWVLRSGPNPPYMVIIDTPLFTRSVMMQLKNGSSRVAGVAVVAPNTNPEKSFSPHTTCPNQNTGLYTETYDPSLANCNTTVWNPLGNGLSYEEFGFPIFSLKDDNDTRVMKQCYFDHNQAVNGSTQYPLCAMELFSHMYAVTDTATCMRRNALNFEAEPDKVCDPLGDLNIWSSTRPINNTEKGHKKWESVVIAAARLDSRSFFYDIAPGGQSAASGFVALLAAAHALRNITQETPPNRTILYTFFQGETFDYIGSSRMVYDMEQNQFPLDLDNVHSVVEVGQVGLRADSDLWLHTDPVSRKNDSINTEVQALIEKLRLAATNLSVTPVSPSFSQPLPPSSFQRFLRARPFPGVVLEDHQSQFSNRFYQSMYDNNEYLNVSYPTDLTPDQQLEFVTDTAKALTDVATLVARALYMQAGGAEDQLVDIKADPQIVTRMLYSFLVRSNNSWFQQFVPAEHASHLKDRPMNMYIGPIQQFSEPTLPVKYLLAYLTGSVVNVTQENCQNQRQDEDDKRNKHFYNYFWVQGTAPPNSTERVGFCVRSTVRHSKAVSPAFELEQYTTADYSTWTESRWKPITGRIFLVASHELEMLTLAVGIGVLLTSLFLTYAISAKADILFNSVREPTNATY
;
A
#
# COMPACT_ATOMS: atom_id res chain seq x y z
N MET A 1 20.24 -11.23 -64.98
CA MET A 1 21.32 -10.36 -65.50
C MET A 1 20.85 -8.91 -65.53
N ASP A 2 21.12 -8.05 -64.56
CA ASP A 2 21.26 -8.16 -63.10
C ASP A 2 21.53 -6.74 -62.62
N PHE A 3 20.52 -6.05 -62.09
CA PHE A 3 20.69 -4.77 -61.37
C PHE A 3 19.65 -4.59 -60.25
N THR A 4 19.22 -5.70 -59.61
CA THR A 4 18.26 -5.66 -58.48
C THR A 4 18.79 -6.31 -57.19
N SER A 5 20.08 -6.66 -57.13
CA SER A 5 20.65 -7.40 -55.97
C SER A 5 21.20 -6.52 -54.83
N HIS A 6 21.72 -5.31 -55.12
CA HIS A 6 22.47 -4.55 -54.10
C HIS A 6 21.64 -3.76 -53.08
N LYS A 7 20.40 -3.35 -53.40
CA LYS A 7 19.55 -2.59 -52.46
C LYS A 7 18.95 -3.46 -51.35
N TRP A 8 18.64 -4.72 -51.66
CA TRP A 8 18.12 -5.67 -50.66
C TRP A 8 19.21 -6.06 -49.66
N ILE A 9 20.43 -6.29 -50.14
CA ILE A 9 21.59 -6.61 -49.28
C ILE A 9 21.94 -5.43 -48.36
N SER A 10 21.87 -4.18 -48.86
CA SER A 10 22.09 -2.99 -48.03
C SER A 10 21.04 -2.84 -46.93
N ASN A 11 19.75 -3.05 -47.24
CA ASN A 11 18.69 -3.01 -46.23
C ASN A 11 18.74 -4.19 -45.26
N LEU A 12 19.16 -5.38 -45.69
CA LEU A 12 19.36 -6.54 -44.81
C LEU A 12 20.57 -6.35 -43.90
N LEU A 13 21.67 -5.75 -44.40
CA LEU A 13 22.82 -5.38 -43.59
C LEU A 13 22.48 -4.26 -42.60
N PHE A 14 21.68 -3.27 -43.01
CA PHE A 14 21.20 -2.21 -42.11
C PHE A 14 20.28 -2.80 -41.02
N CYS A 15 19.33 -3.65 -41.39
CA CYS A 15 18.46 -4.35 -40.42
C CYS A 15 19.24 -5.32 -39.52
N TRP A 16 20.26 -6.03 -40.02
CA TRP A 16 21.15 -6.86 -39.20
C TRP A 16 22.06 -6.02 -38.29
N PHE A 17 22.49 -4.84 -38.73
CA PHE A 17 23.22 -3.89 -37.86
C PHE A 17 22.31 -3.41 -36.72
N PHE A 18 21.05 -3.09 -37.00
CA PHE A 18 20.09 -2.68 -35.97
C PHE A 18 19.69 -3.82 -35.03
N ILE A 19 19.57 -5.06 -35.51
CA ILE A 19 19.24 -6.23 -34.67
C ILE A 19 20.46 -6.70 -33.85
N GLY A 20 21.68 -6.56 -34.37
CA GLY A 20 22.92 -6.97 -33.71
C GLY A 20 23.38 -6.06 -32.56
N VAL A 21 22.87 -4.82 -32.46
CA VAL A 21 23.28 -3.84 -31.44
C VAL A 21 22.44 -3.93 -30.15
N SER A 22 21.35 -4.67 -30.16
CA SER A 22 20.44 -4.82 -29.01
C SER A 22 20.92 -5.77 -27.89
N CYS A 23 22.11 -6.37 -28.00
CA CYS A 23 22.62 -7.32 -27.01
C CYS A 23 24.07 -6.99 -26.62
N ASN A 24 24.23 -5.98 -25.76
CA ASN A 24 25.55 -5.61 -25.25
C ASN A 24 25.99 -6.56 -24.12
N SER A 25 26.78 -7.58 -24.45
CA SER A 25 27.33 -8.52 -23.45
C SER A 25 28.28 -7.87 -22.44
N VAL A 26 28.81 -6.66 -22.73
CA VAL A 26 29.68 -5.91 -21.82
C VAL A 26 28.92 -5.42 -20.60
N GLU A 27 27.63 -5.09 -20.73
CA GLU A 27 26.80 -4.69 -19.58
C GLU A 27 26.78 -5.80 -18.52
N LYS A 28 26.68 -7.06 -18.96
CA LYS A 28 26.69 -8.24 -18.08
C LYS A 28 28.06 -8.51 -17.41
N LYS A 29 29.14 -7.90 -17.92
CA LYS A 29 30.48 -7.99 -17.32
C LYS A 29 30.72 -6.90 -16.27
N ILE A 30 29.95 -5.82 -16.30
CA ILE A 30 30.13 -4.65 -15.43
C ILE A 30 29.08 -4.62 -14.32
N TYR A 31 27.82 -4.81 -14.68
CA TYR A 31 26.69 -4.55 -13.80
C TYR A 31 26.03 -5.84 -13.31
N VAL A 32 25.85 -5.93 -12.01
CA VAL A 32 24.97 -6.90 -11.34
C VAL A 32 23.67 -6.18 -10.99
N LYS A 33 22.56 -6.59 -11.62
CA LYS A 33 21.23 -6.02 -11.35
C LYS A 33 20.65 -6.62 -10.08
N LEU A 34 20.08 -5.78 -9.22
CA LEU A 34 19.33 -6.21 -8.04
C LEU A 34 17.90 -6.53 -8.47
N ASN A 35 17.43 -7.75 -8.18
CA ASN A 35 16.14 -8.21 -8.71
C ASN A 35 14.97 -7.82 -7.81
N TYR A 36 15.12 -7.98 -6.50
CA TYR A 36 14.06 -7.73 -5.53
C TYR A 36 14.40 -6.51 -4.67
N THR A 37 13.95 -5.34 -5.14
CA THR A 37 14.19 -4.06 -4.47
C THR A 37 12.90 -3.30 -4.29
N ILE A 38 12.69 -2.73 -3.11
CA ILE A 38 11.45 -2.04 -2.78
C ILE A 38 11.79 -0.61 -2.32
N PRO A 39 11.41 0.41 -3.10
CA PRO A 39 11.83 1.78 -2.86
C PRO A 39 10.95 2.48 -1.82
N CYS A 40 11.56 3.45 -1.16
CA CYS A 40 10.86 4.58 -0.57
C CYS A 40 10.46 5.56 -1.68
N VAL A 41 9.19 5.98 -1.71
CA VAL A 41 8.62 6.85 -2.75
C VAL A 41 8.27 8.22 -2.20
N ARG A 42 8.16 9.22 -3.07
CA ARG A 42 7.74 10.57 -2.68
C ARG A 42 6.23 10.70 -2.62
N LEU A 43 5.76 11.21 -1.49
CA LEU A 43 4.38 11.65 -1.27
C LEU A 43 4.38 13.14 -0.97
N LEU A 44 3.30 13.83 -1.33
CA LEU A 44 3.12 15.26 -1.07
C LEU A 44 1.79 15.50 -0.36
N ASN A 45 1.76 16.52 0.48
CA ASN A 45 0.54 17.06 1.05
C ASN A 45 0.44 18.57 0.75
N ALA A 46 -0.53 19.25 1.36
CA ALA A 46 -0.81 20.68 1.14
C ALA A 46 0.39 21.61 1.39
N THR A 47 1.35 21.20 2.22
CA THR A 47 2.40 22.08 2.75
C THR A 47 3.82 21.58 2.52
N HIS A 48 4.02 20.26 2.48
CA HIS A 48 5.34 19.64 2.43
C HIS A 48 5.32 18.38 1.57
N GLN A 49 6.50 17.84 1.32
CA GLN A 49 6.72 16.53 0.72
C GLN A 49 7.46 15.63 1.71
N ILE A 50 7.23 14.33 1.60
CA ILE A 50 7.85 13.29 2.42
C ILE A 50 8.39 12.17 1.52
N GLY A 51 9.19 11.28 2.10
CA GLY A 51 9.76 10.14 1.40
C GLY A 51 11.05 10.49 0.68
N CYS A 52 11.36 9.74 -0.38
CA CYS A 52 12.72 9.68 -0.94
C CYS A 52 12.74 9.98 -2.43
N GLN A 53 13.89 10.41 -2.95
CA GLN A 53 14.15 10.53 -4.37
C GLN A 53 15.61 10.24 -4.71
N SER A 54 15.87 9.81 -5.94
CA SER A 54 17.18 9.97 -6.57
C SER A 54 17.23 11.21 -7.46
N SER A 55 18.46 11.59 -7.82
CA SER A 55 18.76 12.48 -8.94
C SER A 55 18.24 11.88 -10.25
N ASN A 56 18.06 12.74 -11.27
CA ASN A 56 17.44 12.35 -12.55
C ASN A 56 18.18 11.22 -13.28
N ALA A 57 19.50 11.13 -13.12
CA ALA A 57 20.34 10.08 -13.71
C ALA A 57 20.64 8.92 -12.73
N GLY A 58 19.93 8.84 -11.60
CA GLY A 58 20.26 7.94 -10.49
C GLY A 58 21.32 8.51 -9.54
N ASN A 59 21.47 7.87 -8.40
CA ASN A 59 22.53 8.18 -7.43
C ASN A 59 23.53 7.03 -7.39
N VAL A 60 24.81 7.32 -7.64
CA VAL A 60 25.91 6.36 -7.54
C VAL A 60 26.71 6.68 -6.27
N GLY A 61 27.06 5.65 -5.50
CA GLY A 61 27.92 5.79 -4.33
C GLY A 61 28.75 4.55 -4.05
N VAL A 62 29.94 4.75 -3.48
CA VAL A 62 30.82 3.65 -3.03
C VAL A 62 30.14 2.92 -1.88
N LEU A 63 30.06 1.59 -1.96
CA LEU A 63 29.39 0.79 -0.94
C LEU A 63 30.10 0.90 0.41
N HIS A 64 29.32 1.04 1.48
CA HIS A 64 29.82 0.94 2.85
C HIS A 64 28.83 0.18 3.73
N VAL A 65 29.25 -0.97 4.28
CA VAL A 65 28.43 -1.75 5.21
C VAL A 65 28.56 -1.18 6.62
N LEU A 66 27.46 -0.69 7.16
CA LEU A 66 27.39 -0.18 8.53
C LEU A 66 27.15 -1.34 9.49
N GLN A 67 28.17 -1.72 10.26
CA GLN A 67 28.08 -2.80 11.25
C GLN A 67 27.54 -2.31 12.60
N THR A 68 27.91 -1.09 13.00
CA THR A 68 27.51 -0.47 14.26
C THR A 68 27.27 1.02 14.08
N GLU A 69 26.61 1.66 15.04
CA GLU A 69 26.42 3.12 15.03
C GLU A 69 27.77 3.88 15.12
N GLU A 70 28.81 3.30 15.72
CA GLU A 70 30.14 3.92 15.82
C GLU A 70 30.84 4.07 14.45
N ASN A 71 30.53 3.18 13.50
CA ASN A 71 31.03 3.27 12.13
C ASN A 71 30.39 4.41 11.32
N LEU A 72 29.33 5.03 11.83
CA LEU A 72 28.60 6.07 11.12
C LEU A 72 29.46 7.33 10.92
N ASP A 73 30.25 7.71 11.91
CA ASP A 73 31.18 8.85 11.84
C ASP A 73 32.22 8.68 10.72
N TRP A 74 32.59 7.44 10.38
CA TRP A 74 33.50 7.19 9.27
C TRP A 74 32.88 7.64 7.95
N VAL A 75 31.64 7.25 7.67
CA VAL A 75 30.92 7.66 6.45
C VAL A 75 30.74 9.18 6.43
N LEU A 76 30.29 9.74 7.55
CA LEU A 76 29.90 11.14 7.66
C LEU A 76 31.09 12.12 7.67
N ARG A 77 32.29 11.71 8.07
CA ARG A 77 33.43 12.63 8.25
C ARG A 77 34.75 12.13 7.66
N SER A 78 35.13 10.89 7.96
CA SER A 78 36.52 10.42 7.80
C SER A 78 36.79 9.70 6.47
N GLY A 79 35.76 9.16 5.84
CA GLY A 79 35.88 8.34 4.64
C GLY A 79 36.49 9.11 3.46
N PRO A 80 37.46 8.53 2.72
CA PRO A 80 38.19 9.25 1.68
C PRO A 80 37.45 9.40 0.34
N ASN A 81 36.42 8.58 0.09
CA ASN A 81 35.78 8.43 -1.22
C ASN A 81 34.27 8.73 -1.19
N PRO A 82 33.81 9.93 -0.77
CA PRO A 82 32.41 10.30 -0.93
C PRO A 82 32.05 10.44 -2.43
N PRO A 83 30.78 10.23 -2.82
CA PRO A 83 29.65 9.90 -1.96
C PRO A 83 29.52 8.38 -1.68
N TYR A 84 28.95 8.04 -0.53
CA TYR A 84 28.77 6.68 -0.04
C TYR A 84 27.33 6.17 -0.22
N MET A 85 27.22 4.88 -0.51
CA MET A 85 25.97 4.14 -0.48
C MET A 85 25.98 3.19 0.73
N VAL A 86 25.16 3.50 1.73
CA VAL A 86 25.25 2.85 3.04
C VAL A 86 24.32 1.65 3.10
N ILE A 87 24.87 0.49 3.44
CA ILE A 87 24.10 -0.73 3.68
C ILE A 87 23.88 -0.86 5.18
N ILE A 88 22.63 -0.90 5.61
CA ILE A 88 22.27 -1.04 7.02
C ILE A 88 21.40 -2.27 7.22
N ASP A 89 21.70 -3.02 8.28
CA ASP A 89 20.80 -4.08 8.74
C ASP A 89 19.67 -3.45 9.59
N THR A 90 18.53 -4.14 9.64
CA THR A 90 17.30 -3.66 10.31
C THR A 90 17.49 -3.07 11.72
N PRO A 91 18.30 -3.63 12.62
CA PRO A 91 18.50 -3.05 13.96
C PRO A 91 19.08 -1.63 13.96
N LEU A 92 19.77 -1.24 12.87
CA LEU A 92 20.34 0.10 12.68
C LEU A 92 19.42 1.03 11.90
N PHE A 93 18.32 0.53 11.32
CA PHE A 93 17.30 1.35 10.66
C PHE A 93 16.42 2.06 11.69
N THR A 94 17.01 3.07 12.35
CA THR A 94 16.38 3.87 13.40
C THR A 94 16.32 5.33 12.99
N ARG A 95 15.41 6.11 13.61
CA ARG A 95 15.33 7.56 13.37
C ARG A 95 16.66 8.26 13.64
N SER A 96 17.38 7.91 14.71
CA SER A 96 18.69 8.52 15.05
C SER A 96 19.67 8.39 13.88
N VAL A 97 19.91 7.16 13.42
CA VAL A 97 20.86 6.86 12.35
C VAL A 97 20.42 7.53 11.04
N MET A 98 19.15 7.44 10.68
CA MET A 98 18.64 8.02 9.43
C MET A 98 18.70 9.55 9.40
N MET A 99 18.47 10.21 10.54
CA MET A 99 18.60 11.67 10.63
C MET A 99 20.07 12.12 10.58
N GLN A 100 20.99 11.35 11.17
CA GLN A 100 22.42 11.60 11.04
C GLN A 100 22.88 11.45 9.57
N LEU A 101 22.41 10.42 8.86
CA LEU A 101 22.66 10.24 7.42
C LEU A 101 22.05 11.36 6.58
N LYS A 102 20.83 11.82 6.90
CA LYS A 102 20.17 12.97 6.26
C LYS A 102 20.99 14.25 6.41
N ASN A 103 21.50 14.53 7.61
CA ASN A 103 22.34 15.69 7.88
C ASN A 103 23.69 15.63 7.15
N GLY A 104 24.23 14.43 6.93
CA GLY A 104 25.42 14.19 6.10
C GLY A 104 25.15 13.96 4.62
N SER A 105 23.99 14.38 4.10
CA SER A 105 23.53 14.09 2.73
C SER A 105 24.51 14.44 1.61
N SER A 106 25.40 15.42 1.77
CA SER A 106 26.44 15.74 0.78
C SER A 106 27.46 14.62 0.59
N ARG A 107 27.56 13.70 1.54
CA ARG A 107 28.46 12.53 1.52
C ARG A 107 27.72 11.21 1.34
N VAL A 108 26.40 11.20 1.38
CA VAL A 108 25.56 10.00 1.30
C VAL A 108 24.72 10.05 0.03
N ALA A 109 25.00 9.14 -0.90
CA ALA A 109 24.27 9.00 -2.14
C ALA A 109 22.98 8.18 -2.00
N GLY A 110 22.84 7.34 -0.98
CA GLY A 110 21.65 6.51 -0.77
C GLY A 110 21.86 5.46 0.33
N VAL A 111 20.76 4.78 0.68
CA VAL A 111 20.74 3.75 1.74
C VAL A 111 20.05 2.48 1.27
N ALA A 112 20.66 1.33 1.54
CA ALA A 112 20.06 0.02 1.34
C ALA A 112 19.80 -0.63 2.70
N VAL A 113 18.53 -0.86 3.02
CA VAL A 113 18.09 -1.50 4.26
C VAL A 113 17.91 -2.99 3.98
N VAL A 114 18.64 -3.83 4.69
CA VAL A 114 18.47 -5.29 4.61
C VAL A 114 17.35 -5.69 5.58
N ALA A 115 16.21 -6.08 5.02
CA ALA A 115 15.06 -6.59 5.75
C ALA A 115 15.33 -8.03 6.18
N PRO A 116 15.09 -8.39 7.45
CA PRO A 116 15.34 -9.73 7.94
C PRO A 116 14.25 -10.67 7.45
N ASN A 117 14.54 -11.98 7.45
CA ASN A 117 13.54 -12.99 7.11
C ASN A 117 12.47 -13.19 8.21
N THR A 118 12.78 -12.79 9.44
CA THR A 118 11.87 -12.83 10.59
C THR A 118 11.71 -11.43 11.18
N ASN A 119 10.58 -11.17 11.83
CA ASN A 119 10.36 -9.88 12.48
C ASN A 119 11.41 -9.58 13.56
N PRO A 120 11.85 -8.31 13.72
CA PRO A 120 12.79 -7.93 14.77
C PRO A 120 12.14 -8.03 16.15
N GLU A 121 12.92 -8.35 17.18
CA GLU A 121 12.41 -8.37 18.57
C GLU A 121 12.02 -6.96 19.06
N LYS A 122 12.82 -5.96 18.65
CA LYS A 122 12.59 -4.55 18.94
C LYS A 122 11.43 -3.99 18.13
N SER A 123 10.57 -3.24 18.80
CA SER A 123 9.45 -2.54 18.17
C SER A 123 9.92 -1.52 17.13
N PHE A 124 9.15 -1.36 16.05
CA PHE A 124 9.44 -0.39 15.00
C PHE A 124 8.16 0.09 14.32
N SER A 125 7.75 1.32 14.62
CA SER A 125 6.70 2.03 13.90
C SER A 125 7.29 3.28 13.23
N PRO A 126 7.36 3.33 11.88
CA PRO A 126 7.86 4.50 11.17
C PRO A 126 6.81 5.64 11.10
N HIS A 127 5.61 5.41 11.62
CA HIS A 127 4.53 6.38 11.66
C HIS A 127 4.75 7.42 12.78
N THR A 128 3.99 8.53 12.75
CA THR A 128 3.91 9.49 13.86
C THR A 128 3.35 8.88 15.15
N THR A 129 3.62 9.55 16.27
CA THR A 129 3.07 9.17 17.58
C THR A 129 1.57 9.43 17.73
N CYS A 130 1.06 10.43 17.01
CA CYS A 130 -0.35 10.77 16.91
C CYS A 130 -0.79 10.67 15.43
N PRO A 131 -1.33 9.51 14.99
CA PRO A 131 -1.83 9.35 13.63
C PRO A 131 -3.02 10.28 13.33
N ASN A 132 -3.05 10.84 12.10
CA ASN A 132 -4.11 11.75 11.60
C ASN A 132 -4.43 12.95 12.52
N GLN A 133 -3.44 13.41 13.30
CA GLN A 133 -3.60 14.47 14.30
C GLN A 133 -4.30 15.73 13.77
N ASN A 134 -3.96 16.16 12.56
CA ASN A 134 -4.43 17.44 12.01
C ASN A 134 -5.80 17.34 11.34
N THR A 135 -6.30 16.12 11.07
CA THR A 135 -7.52 15.87 10.32
C THR A 135 -8.59 15.13 11.12
N GLY A 136 -8.27 14.70 12.34
CA GLY A 136 -9.20 14.13 13.30
C GLY A 136 -10.24 15.11 13.84
N LEU A 137 -11.03 14.64 14.80
CA LEU A 137 -12.11 15.41 15.46
C LEU A 137 -11.58 16.43 16.46
N TYR A 138 -10.56 16.05 17.22
CA TYR A 138 -10.08 16.82 18.38
C TYR A 138 -9.13 17.94 17.94
N THR A 139 -9.71 19.12 17.74
CA THR A 139 -8.98 20.37 17.46
C THR A 139 -9.00 21.29 18.66
N GLU A 140 -8.16 22.33 18.64
CA GLU A 140 -8.18 23.43 19.62
C GLU A 140 -9.55 24.13 19.71
N THR A 141 -10.36 24.07 18.66
CA THR A 141 -11.70 24.65 18.64
C THR A 141 -12.79 23.71 19.18
N TYR A 142 -12.59 22.40 19.09
CA TYR A 142 -13.55 21.40 19.54
C TYR A 142 -13.37 21.08 21.04
N ASP A 143 -12.16 20.69 21.44
CA ASP A 143 -11.78 20.53 22.84
C ASP A 143 -10.24 20.63 22.99
N PRO A 144 -9.71 21.78 23.48
CA PRO A 144 -8.26 21.99 23.64
C PRO A 144 -7.55 20.94 24.50
N SER A 145 -8.26 20.32 25.46
CA SER A 145 -7.65 19.35 26.37
C SER A 145 -7.37 18.01 25.68
N LEU A 146 -8.15 17.69 24.65
CA LEU A 146 -8.06 16.45 23.87
C LEU A 146 -7.34 16.64 22.53
N ALA A 147 -7.13 17.89 22.11
CA ALA A 147 -6.42 18.21 20.88
C ALA A 147 -4.99 17.66 20.88
N ASN A 148 -4.46 17.41 19.68
CA ASN A 148 -3.04 17.10 19.46
C ASN A 148 -2.49 15.90 20.24
N CYS A 149 -3.35 14.93 20.59
CA CYS A 149 -2.99 13.80 21.45
C CYS A 149 -2.39 14.21 22.80
N ASN A 150 -2.75 15.39 23.34
CA ASN A 150 -2.22 15.90 24.61
C ASN A 150 -2.53 14.97 25.80
N THR A 151 -3.71 14.33 25.78
CA THR A 151 -4.15 13.41 26.84
C THR A 151 -3.67 11.98 26.60
N THR A 152 -3.89 11.45 25.39
CA THR A 152 -3.58 10.06 25.05
C THR A 152 -2.72 10.01 23.79
N VAL A 153 -1.52 9.45 23.92
CA VAL A 153 -0.63 9.17 22.78
C VAL A 153 -0.90 7.74 22.30
N TRP A 154 -1.56 7.61 21.15
CA TRP A 154 -1.99 6.33 20.60
C TRP A 154 -0.82 5.44 20.15
N ASN A 155 0.19 6.00 19.49
CA ASN A 155 1.34 5.25 18.97
C ASN A 155 2.66 5.73 19.62
N PRO A 156 2.91 5.47 20.91
CA PRO A 156 4.12 5.97 21.58
C PRO A 156 5.43 5.44 20.98
N LEU A 157 5.37 4.33 20.24
CA LEU A 157 6.50 3.72 19.53
C LEU A 157 6.74 4.33 18.14
N GLY A 158 5.87 5.25 17.70
CA GLY A 158 5.99 5.97 16.45
C GLY A 158 7.19 6.90 16.44
N ASN A 159 8.06 6.76 15.45
CA ASN A 159 9.25 7.62 15.30
C ASN A 159 9.12 8.65 14.17
N GLY A 160 7.99 8.68 13.45
CA GLY A 160 7.73 9.64 12.37
C GLY A 160 8.68 9.58 11.18
N LEU A 161 9.49 8.52 11.04
CA LEU A 161 10.47 8.37 9.97
C LEU A 161 9.83 8.40 8.56
N SER A 162 8.63 7.84 8.41
CA SER A 162 7.87 7.85 7.16
C SER A 162 7.44 9.25 6.71
N TYR A 163 7.46 10.24 7.61
CA TYR A 163 7.06 11.61 7.35
C TYR A 163 8.26 12.55 7.15
N GLU A 164 9.46 12.00 7.08
CA GLU A 164 10.68 12.75 6.75
C GLU A 164 10.92 12.79 5.25
N GLU A 165 11.46 13.92 4.79
CA GLU A 165 12.01 14.04 3.44
C GLU A 165 13.48 13.62 3.39
N PHE A 166 13.83 12.75 2.43
CA PHE A 166 15.20 12.33 2.16
C PHE A 166 15.64 12.75 0.76
N GLY A 167 16.76 13.48 0.68
CA GLY A 167 17.40 13.90 -0.57
C GLY A 167 18.15 12.80 -1.32
N PHE A 168 18.03 11.55 -0.86
CA PHE A 168 18.66 10.38 -1.45
C PHE A 168 17.71 9.18 -1.42
N PRO A 169 17.88 8.20 -2.31
CA PRO A 169 17.06 6.99 -2.36
C PRO A 169 17.31 6.06 -1.17
N ILE A 170 16.24 5.44 -0.67
CA ILE A 170 16.29 4.42 0.38
C ILE A 170 15.52 3.19 -0.10
N PHE A 171 16.21 2.05 -0.21
CA PHE A 171 15.64 0.81 -0.77
C PHE A 171 15.65 -0.27 0.31
N SER A 172 14.56 -1.01 0.43
CA SER A 172 14.51 -2.26 1.17
C SER A 172 14.95 -3.40 0.26
N LEU A 173 15.89 -4.21 0.75
CA LEU A 173 16.39 -5.41 0.11
C LEU A 173 16.06 -6.60 1.00
N LYS A 174 15.64 -7.71 0.40
CA LYS A 174 15.43 -8.96 1.12
C LYS A 174 16.78 -9.57 1.50
N ASP A 175 16.90 -10.13 2.70
CA ASP A 175 18.08 -10.92 3.09
C ASP A 175 18.17 -12.23 2.28
N ASP A 176 18.80 -12.12 1.11
CA ASP A 176 19.00 -13.19 0.14
C ASP A 176 20.39 -13.14 -0.53
N ASN A 177 20.54 -13.84 -1.66
CA ASN A 177 21.80 -13.89 -2.40
C ASN A 177 22.28 -12.51 -2.89
N ASP A 178 21.37 -11.61 -3.29
CA ASP A 178 21.74 -10.29 -3.81
C ASP A 178 22.42 -9.47 -2.71
N THR A 179 21.88 -9.50 -1.48
CA THR A 179 22.50 -8.81 -0.33
C THR A 179 23.82 -9.44 0.10
N ARG A 180 23.99 -10.76 -0.02
CA ARG A 180 25.26 -11.44 0.23
C ARG A 180 26.32 -11.03 -0.78
N VAL A 181 25.97 -10.99 -2.07
CA VAL A 181 26.87 -10.52 -3.14
C VAL A 181 27.27 -9.07 -2.89
N MET A 182 26.34 -8.23 -2.47
CA MET A 182 26.61 -6.83 -2.13
C MET A 182 27.58 -6.69 -0.95
N LYS A 183 27.34 -7.42 0.15
CA LYS A 183 28.24 -7.43 1.32
C LYS A 183 29.62 -8.00 0.95
N GLN A 184 29.67 -9.08 0.15
CA GLN A 184 30.91 -9.68 -0.33
C GLN A 184 31.72 -8.69 -1.17
N CYS A 185 31.09 -8.00 -2.11
CA CYS A 185 31.75 -6.99 -2.95
C CYS A 185 32.34 -5.85 -2.11
N TYR A 186 31.67 -5.44 -1.03
CA TYR A 186 32.22 -4.48 -0.07
C TYR A 186 33.47 -5.02 0.64
N PHE A 187 33.43 -6.25 1.17
CA PHE A 187 34.57 -6.81 1.88
C PHE A 187 35.78 -7.06 0.97
N ASP A 188 35.55 -7.43 -0.28
CA ASP A 188 36.62 -7.71 -1.25
C ASP A 188 37.33 -6.45 -1.76
N HIS A 189 36.61 -5.32 -1.88
CA HIS A 189 37.13 -4.13 -2.56
C HIS A 189 37.22 -2.87 -1.70
N ASN A 190 36.32 -2.69 -0.74
CA ASN A 190 36.14 -1.41 -0.03
C ASN A 190 36.65 -1.44 1.41
N GLN A 191 37.02 -2.61 1.94
CA GLN A 191 37.61 -2.70 3.26
C GLN A 191 39.00 -2.07 3.27
N ALA A 192 39.25 -1.15 4.21
CA ALA A 192 40.55 -0.51 4.33
C ALA A 192 41.59 -1.51 4.87
N VAL A 193 42.60 -1.82 4.06
CA VAL A 193 43.77 -2.60 4.49
C VAL A 193 44.86 -1.58 4.87
N ASN A 194 45.33 -1.61 6.13
CA ASN A 194 46.31 -0.66 6.67
C ASN A 194 45.90 0.83 6.55
N GLY A 195 44.61 1.14 6.66
CA GLY A 195 44.10 2.51 6.67
C GLY A 195 43.85 3.14 5.30
N SER A 196 44.14 2.44 4.21
CA SER A 196 43.87 2.89 2.82
C SER A 196 43.01 1.89 2.05
N THR A 197 42.08 2.39 1.25
CA THR A 197 41.29 1.59 0.29
C THR A 197 41.96 1.63 -1.09
N GLN A 198 42.11 0.48 -1.73
CA GLN A 198 42.75 0.38 -3.06
C GLN A 198 41.69 0.22 -4.15
N TYR A 199 41.82 0.97 -5.24
CA TYR A 199 40.99 0.78 -6.43
C TYR A 199 41.30 -0.54 -7.14
N PRO A 200 40.31 -1.19 -7.78
CA PRO A 200 38.93 -0.73 -8.00
C PRO A 200 38.04 -0.90 -6.77
N LEU A 201 37.12 0.05 -6.57
CA LEU A 201 36.13 0.02 -5.49
C LEU A 201 34.81 -0.55 -5.98
N CYS A 202 34.02 -1.11 -5.06
CA CYS A 202 32.66 -1.53 -5.33
C CYS A 202 31.67 -0.37 -5.07
N ALA A 203 30.82 -0.08 -6.04
CA ALA A 203 29.81 0.96 -5.96
C ALA A 203 28.43 0.37 -6.28
N MET A 204 27.41 1.09 -5.84
CA MET A 204 26.02 0.79 -6.18
C MET A 204 25.38 2.05 -6.76
N GLU A 205 24.42 1.83 -7.63
CA GLU A 205 23.55 2.86 -8.17
C GLU A 205 22.10 2.52 -7.85
N LEU A 206 21.39 3.51 -7.32
CA LEU A 206 19.96 3.44 -7.08
C LEU A 206 19.26 4.51 -7.92
N PHE A 207 18.34 4.07 -8.76
CA PHE A 207 17.53 4.93 -9.62
C PHE A 207 16.09 4.93 -9.13
N SER A 208 15.62 6.06 -8.61
CA SER A 208 14.24 6.29 -8.16
C SER A 208 13.90 7.78 -8.24
N HIS A 209 14.03 8.33 -9.46
CA HIS A 209 13.75 9.73 -9.68
C HIS A 209 12.23 9.99 -9.63
N MET A 210 11.84 10.94 -8.77
CA MET A 210 10.46 11.33 -8.51
C MET A 210 10.18 12.66 -9.21
N TYR A 211 9.11 12.75 -10.01
CA TYR A 211 8.80 13.94 -10.82
C TYR A 211 8.23 15.11 -10.02
N ALA A 212 7.47 14.81 -8.96
CA ALA A 212 6.81 15.82 -8.15
C ALA A 212 7.76 16.46 -7.14
N VAL A 213 7.52 17.75 -6.85
CA VAL A 213 8.32 18.56 -5.94
C VAL A 213 7.44 19.56 -5.17
N THR A 214 7.94 19.98 -4.02
CA THR A 214 7.37 21.00 -3.11
C THR A 214 6.15 20.53 -2.34
N ASP A 215 4.98 20.52 -2.97
CA ASP A 215 3.69 20.29 -2.33
C ASP A 215 2.64 19.85 -3.36
N THR A 216 1.48 19.40 -2.87
CA THR A 216 0.36 18.95 -3.72
C THR A 216 -0.19 20.06 -4.61
N ALA A 217 -0.30 21.30 -4.13
CA ALA A 217 -0.85 22.41 -4.92
C ALA A 217 0.05 22.75 -6.11
N THR A 218 1.36 22.79 -5.90
CA THR A 218 2.39 22.99 -6.91
C THR A 218 2.38 21.84 -7.92
N CYS A 219 2.26 20.60 -7.43
CA CYS A 219 2.21 19.45 -8.32
C CYS A 219 0.95 19.43 -9.20
N MET A 220 -0.24 19.57 -8.60
CA MET A 220 -1.51 19.57 -9.33
C MET A 220 -1.62 20.75 -10.30
N ARG A 221 -1.08 21.92 -9.94
CA ARG A 221 -0.97 23.07 -10.85
C ARG A 221 -0.14 22.76 -12.09
N ARG A 222 0.97 22.02 -11.95
CA ARG A 222 1.80 21.61 -13.09
C ARG A 222 1.08 20.60 -13.99
N ASN A 223 0.31 19.68 -13.40
CA ASN A 223 -0.52 18.74 -14.16
C ASN A 223 -1.61 19.44 -15.00
N ALA A 224 -2.09 20.60 -14.58
CA ALA A 224 -3.14 21.36 -15.28
C ALA A 224 -2.64 22.15 -16.50
N LEU A 225 -1.32 22.22 -16.72
CA LEU A 225 -0.73 22.95 -17.84
C LEU A 225 -0.89 22.15 -19.15
N ASN A 226 -2.00 22.38 -19.85
CA ASN A 226 -2.32 21.72 -21.13
C ASN A 226 -1.62 22.36 -22.36
N PHE A 227 -0.40 22.88 -22.21
CA PHE A 227 0.30 23.57 -23.31
C PHE A 227 1.06 22.63 -24.26
N GLU A 228 1.25 21.37 -23.87
CA GLU A 228 1.98 20.36 -24.64
C GLU A 228 1.02 19.34 -25.27
N ALA A 229 1.40 18.80 -26.44
CA ALA A 229 0.60 17.82 -27.17
C ALA A 229 0.42 16.50 -26.39
N GLU A 230 1.36 16.19 -25.48
CA GLU A 230 1.29 15.08 -24.52
C GLU A 230 1.69 15.62 -23.13
N PRO A 231 0.73 16.04 -22.27
CA PRO A 231 1.08 16.60 -20.97
C PRO A 231 1.65 15.53 -20.04
N ASP A 232 2.92 15.68 -19.66
CA ASP A 232 3.56 14.86 -18.66
C ASP A 232 2.93 15.10 -17.28
N LYS A 233 2.12 14.14 -16.81
CA LYS A 233 1.63 14.16 -15.42
C LYS A 233 2.77 13.91 -14.45
N VAL A 234 2.79 14.68 -13.36
CA VAL A 234 3.88 14.77 -12.39
C VAL A 234 3.54 14.04 -11.08
N CYS A 235 2.28 14.05 -10.66
CA CYS A 235 1.75 13.29 -9.53
C CYS A 235 0.29 12.88 -9.77
N ASP A 236 -0.22 12.03 -8.90
CA ASP A 236 -1.62 11.64 -8.85
C ASP A 236 -2.20 11.72 -7.43
N PRO A 237 -3.48 12.08 -7.27
CA PRO A 237 -4.18 11.93 -6.00
C PRO A 237 -4.16 10.48 -5.51
N LEU A 238 -3.85 10.30 -4.22
CA LEU A 238 -4.11 9.03 -3.57
C LEU A 238 -5.62 8.81 -3.51
N GLY A 239 -6.05 7.62 -3.89
CA GLY A 239 -7.47 7.30 -3.91
C GLY A 239 -7.75 5.87 -4.35
N ASP A 240 -8.92 5.38 -3.97
CA ASP A 240 -9.42 4.06 -4.33
C ASP A 240 -10.96 4.06 -4.25
N LEU A 241 -11.56 2.94 -3.86
CA LEU A 241 -12.98 2.75 -3.67
C LEU A 241 -13.26 2.25 -2.25
N ASN A 242 -14.21 2.88 -1.57
CA ASN A 242 -14.82 2.32 -0.38
C ASN A 242 -15.78 1.20 -0.80
N ILE A 243 -15.83 0.11 -0.03
CA ILE A 243 -16.77 -0.99 -0.26
C ILE A 243 -17.88 -0.90 0.78
N TRP A 244 -19.13 -1.03 0.35
CA TRP A 244 -20.26 -1.01 1.28
C TRP A 244 -21.38 -1.97 0.88
N SER A 245 -22.17 -2.38 1.86
CA SER A 245 -23.31 -3.29 1.68
C SER A 245 -24.36 -3.01 2.72
N SER A 246 -25.62 -3.26 2.40
CA SER A 246 -26.74 -3.10 3.30
C SER A 246 -27.50 -4.42 3.48
N THR A 247 -27.98 -4.70 4.69
CA THR A 247 -28.82 -5.89 4.96
C THR A 247 -30.16 -5.83 4.23
N ARG A 248 -30.79 -4.64 4.20
CA ARG A 248 -31.96 -4.36 3.37
C ARG A 248 -31.53 -3.63 2.09
N PRO A 249 -32.07 -3.99 0.91
CA PRO A 249 -31.70 -3.33 -0.34
C PRO A 249 -32.13 -1.87 -0.36
N ILE A 250 -31.19 -0.96 -0.66
CA ILE A 250 -31.44 0.48 -0.76
C ILE A 250 -31.48 0.88 -2.24
N ASN A 251 -32.44 1.72 -2.62
CA ASN A 251 -32.48 2.29 -3.96
C ASN A 251 -31.29 3.23 -4.16
N ASN A 252 -30.32 2.82 -4.97
CA ASN A 252 -29.08 3.56 -5.21
C ASN A 252 -29.26 4.70 -6.24
N THR A 253 -30.40 4.78 -6.93
CA THR A 253 -30.64 5.77 -8.00
C THR A 253 -31.09 7.10 -7.44
N GLU A 254 -31.98 7.04 -6.44
CA GLU A 254 -32.43 8.19 -5.71
C GLU A 254 -31.43 8.47 -4.58
N LYS A 255 -30.74 9.60 -4.64
CA LYS A 255 -29.73 10.01 -3.64
C LYS A 255 -30.33 10.89 -2.54
N GLY A 256 -29.64 11.00 -1.41
CA GLY A 256 -30.03 11.81 -0.26
C GLY A 256 -31.06 11.16 0.65
N HIS A 257 -31.78 11.99 1.42
CA HIS A 257 -32.67 11.56 2.50
C HIS A 257 -33.68 10.49 2.12
N LYS A 258 -33.74 9.41 2.90
CA LYS A 258 -34.77 8.38 2.80
C LYS A 258 -35.75 8.43 3.97
N LYS A 259 -36.99 8.83 3.71
CA LYS A 259 -38.04 8.82 4.73
C LYS A 259 -38.26 7.40 5.25
N TRP A 260 -38.40 7.28 6.58
CA TRP A 260 -38.64 6.02 7.28
C TRP A 260 -37.48 5.02 7.23
N GLU A 261 -36.32 5.43 6.69
CA GLU A 261 -35.11 4.62 6.73
C GLU A 261 -34.18 5.13 7.84
N SER A 262 -33.67 4.19 8.63
CA SER A 262 -32.73 4.46 9.70
C SER A 262 -31.67 3.37 9.68
N VAL A 263 -30.40 3.78 9.73
CA VAL A 263 -29.27 2.87 9.51
C VAL A 263 -28.30 2.84 10.68
N VAL A 264 -27.80 1.65 10.99
CA VAL A 264 -26.65 1.43 11.88
C VAL A 264 -25.44 1.20 10.99
N ILE A 265 -24.46 2.10 11.04
CA ILE A 265 -23.22 1.95 10.26
C ILE A 265 -22.28 1.03 11.04
N ALA A 266 -21.81 -0.01 10.37
CA ALA A 266 -20.72 -0.85 10.85
C ALA A 266 -19.50 -0.60 9.96
N ALA A 267 -18.41 -0.09 10.53
CA ALA A 267 -17.26 0.41 9.81
C ALA A 267 -15.96 -0.33 10.15
N ALA A 268 -15.06 -0.47 9.18
CA ALA A 268 -13.69 -0.90 9.40
C ALA A 268 -12.75 -0.25 8.37
N ARG A 269 -11.50 0.01 8.77
CA ARG A 269 -10.42 0.43 7.87
C ARG A 269 -9.98 -0.73 6.98
N LEU A 270 -9.74 -0.47 5.69
CA LEU A 270 -9.29 -1.44 4.70
C LEU A 270 -7.80 -1.31 4.34
N ASP A 271 -7.16 -0.18 4.66
CA ASP A 271 -5.79 0.15 4.24
C ASP A 271 -4.76 0.16 5.37
N SER A 272 -3.50 0.02 4.94
CA SER A 272 -2.32 0.25 5.77
C SER A 272 -1.22 0.90 4.93
N ARG A 273 -0.08 1.19 5.54
CA ARG A 273 1.13 1.66 4.87
C ARG A 273 2.37 1.16 5.59
N SER A 274 3.52 1.33 4.96
CA SER A 274 4.81 1.29 5.65
C SER A 274 5.71 2.46 5.21
N PHE A 275 7.01 2.34 5.50
CA PHE A 275 8.04 3.22 4.95
C PHE A 275 8.31 2.93 3.46
N PHE A 276 8.12 1.68 3.02
CA PHE A 276 8.40 1.23 1.65
C PHE A 276 7.10 1.00 0.87
N TYR A 277 7.07 1.43 -0.39
CA TYR A 277 5.84 1.52 -1.19
C TYR A 277 5.10 0.18 -1.41
N ASP A 278 5.79 -0.87 -1.86
CA ASP A 278 5.14 -2.15 -2.21
C ASP A 278 5.08 -3.17 -1.03
N ILE A 279 5.20 -2.68 0.22
CA ILE A 279 5.08 -3.54 1.42
C ILE A 279 4.24 -2.84 2.48
N ALA A 280 2.93 -3.08 2.49
CA ALA A 280 2.06 -2.67 3.59
C ALA A 280 1.15 -3.85 3.98
N PRO A 281 1.64 -4.82 4.79
CA PRO A 281 0.88 -6.03 5.06
C PRO A 281 -0.36 -5.76 5.94
N GLY A 282 -0.24 -4.85 6.91
CA GLY A 282 -1.37 -4.33 7.69
C GLY A 282 -2.15 -5.37 8.45
N GLY A 283 -1.48 -6.39 8.99
CA GLY A 283 -2.11 -7.50 9.72
C GLY A 283 -2.98 -7.01 10.86
N GLN A 284 -2.38 -6.39 11.86
CA GLN A 284 -3.11 -5.86 13.00
C GLN A 284 -3.79 -4.54 12.68
N SER A 285 -3.13 -3.62 11.96
CA SER A 285 -3.69 -2.29 11.68
C SER A 285 -4.96 -2.31 10.84
N ALA A 286 -5.11 -3.25 9.90
CA ALA A 286 -6.26 -3.31 8.99
C ALA A 286 -6.96 -4.67 9.02
N ALA A 287 -6.25 -5.76 8.70
CA ALA A 287 -6.85 -7.06 8.46
C ALA A 287 -7.63 -7.60 9.65
N SER A 288 -7.12 -7.45 10.88
CA SER A 288 -7.84 -7.89 12.08
C SER A 288 -9.25 -7.28 12.19
N GLY A 289 -9.39 -5.98 11.91
CA GLY A 289 -10.65 -5.24 12.01
C GLY A 289 -11.63 -5.59 10.89
N PHE A 290 -11.19 -5.48 9.62
CA PHE A 290 -12.09 -5.74 8.51
C PHE A 290 -12.45 -7.22 8.38
N VAL A 291 -11.58 -8.16 8.76
CA VAL A 291 -11.91 -9.61 8.78
C VAL A 291 -12.97 -9.90 9.84
N ALA A 292 -12.87 -9.29 11.03
CA ALA A 292 -13.89 -9.44 12.06
C ALA A 292 -15.24 -8.90 11.59
N LEU A 293 -15.27 -7.74 10.91
CA LEU A 293 -16.50 -7.17 10.37
C LEU A 293 -17.09 -7.99 9.21
N LEU A 294 -16.26 -8.51 8.30
CA LEU A 294 -16.71 -9.42 7.22
C LEU A 294 -17.32 -10.70 7.79
N ALA A 295 -16.69 -11.29 8.81
CA ALA A 295 -17.21 -12.47 9.50
C ALA A 295 -18.52 -12.16 10.24
N ALA A 296 -18.66 -10.97 10.84
CA ALA A 296 -19.90 -10.53 11.45
C ALA A 296 -21.02 -10.37 10.42
N ALA A 297 -20.72 -9.79 9.25
CA ALA A 297 -21.67 -9.66 8.15
C ALA A 297 -22.15 -11.02 7.63
N HIS A 298 -21.25 -12.01 7.53
CA HIS A 298 -21.61 -13.39 7.19
C HIS A 298 -22.53 -14.03 8.24
N ALA A 299 -22.19 -13.89 9.53
CA ALA A 299 -23.01 -14.43 10.63
C ALA A 299 -24.44 -13.85 10.66
N LEU A 300 -24.60 -12.61 10.21
CA LEU A 300 -25.90 -11.93 10.16
C LEU A 300 -26.72 -12.21 8.90
N ARG A 301 -26.15 -12.84 7.88
CA ARG A 301 -26.81 -13.03 6.58
C ARG A 301 -28.17 -13.69 6.69
N ASN A 302 -28.24 -14.86 7.31
CA ASN A 302 -29.48 -15.66 7.32
C ASN A 302 -30.53 -15.03 8.22
N ILE A 303 -30.16 -14.67 9.45
CA ILE A 303 -31.10 -14.11 10.42
C ILE A 303 -31.70 -12.78 9.95
N THR A 304 -30.92 -11.92 9.29
CA THR A 304 -31.44 -10.64 8.78
C THR A 304 -32.35 -10.79 7.55
N GLN A 305 -32.34 -11.96 6.89
CA GLN A 305 -33.28 -12.30 5.82
C GLN A 305 -34.55 -12.95 6.37
N GLU A 306 -34.43 -13.81 7.39
CA GLU A 306 -35.55 -14.51 8.03
C GLU A 306 -36.35 -13.62 8.98
N THR A 307 -35.65 -12.86 9.83
CA THR A 307 -36.21 -11.91 10.79
C THR A 307 -35.52 -10.54 10.65
N PRO A 308 -35.89 -9.75 9.63
CA PRO A 308 -35.25 -8.46 9.38
C PRO A 308 -35.43 -7.50 10.58
N PRO A 309 -34.35 -6.89 11.09
CA PRO A 309 -34.45 -5.91 12.17
C PRO A 309 -35.11 -4.61 11.70
N ASN A 310 -35.53 -3.77 12.66
CA ASN A 310 -36.22 -2.51 12.38
C ASN A 310 -35.37 -1.52 11.55
N ARG A 311 -34.06 -1.46 11.82
CA ARG A 311 -33.10 -0.59 11.14
C ARG A 311 -32.22 -1.40 10.18
N THR A 312 -31.74 -0.76 9.12
CA THR A 312 -30.80 -1.39 8.20
C THR A 312 -29.40 -1.36 8.78
N ILE A 313 -28.63 -2.43 8.63
CA ILE A 313 -27.21 -2.43 8.96
C ILE A 313 -26.46 -2.12 7.66
N LEU A 314 -25.62 -1.08 7.70
CA LEU A 314 -24.78 -0.65 6.60
C LEU A 314 -23.32 -1.00 6.91
N TYR A 315 -22.82 -2.07 6.30
CA TYR A 315 -21.40 -2.44 6.37
C TYR A 315 -20.60 -1.53 5.45
N THR A 316 -19.52 -0.96 5.96
CA THR A 316 -18.66 -0.01 5.24
C THR A 316 -17.20 -0.32 5.52
N PHE A 317 -16.40 -0.40 4.46
CA PHE A 317 -14.97 -0.65 4.50
C PHE A 317 -14.27 0.52 3.82
N PHE A 318 -13.57 1.31 4.62
CA PHE A 318 -12.99 2.58 4.18
C PHE A 318 -11.56 2.40 3.69
N GLN A 319 -11.29 2.93 2.50
CA GLN A 319 -9.95 3.00 1.93
C GLN A 319 -9.30 4.36 2.20
N GLY A 320 -8.01 4.38 2.48
CA GLY A 320 -7.22 5.59 2.70
C GLY A 320 -7.40 6.25 4.07
N GLU A 321 -7.78 5.49 5.08
CA GLU A 321 -7.87 5.98 6.46
C GLU A 321 -6.49 6.29 7.05
N THR A 322 -5.42 5.63 6.57
CA THR A 322 -4.03 5.91 7.01
C THR A 322 -3.48 7.23 6.46
N PHE A 323 -4.17 7.86 5.50
CA PHE A 323 -3.77 9.10 4.84
C PHE A 323 -4.77 10.23 5.11
N ASP A 324 -4.98 10.57 6.38
CA ASP A 324 -5.91 11.64 6.79
C ASP A 324 -7.37 11.37 6.36
N TYR A 325 -7.82 10.13 6.53
CA TYR A 325 -9.22 9.74 6.37
C TYR A 325 -9.81 9.97 4.97
N ILE A 326 -9.08 9.64 3.89
CA ILE A 326 -9.52 9.85 2.50
C ILE A 326 -10.92 9.25 2.26
N GLY A 327 -11.12 7.99 2.63
CA GLY A 327 -12.34 7.25 2.34
C GLY A 327 -13.53 7.71 3.15
N SER A 328 -13.39 7.78 4.47
CA SER A 328 -14.49 8.17 5.36
C SER A 328 -14.86 9.64 5.19
N SER A 329 -13.89 10.55 5.03
CA SER A 329 -14.18 11.96 4.72
C SER A 329 -14.93 12.13 3.41
N ARG A 330 -14.58 11.33 2.38
CA ARG A 330 -15.30 11.35 1.10
C ARG A 330 -16.74 10.86 1.24
N MET A 331 -16.97 9.78 2.00
CA MET A 331 -18.33 9.28 2.19
C MET A 331 -19.20 10.27 2.97
N VAL A 332 -18.66 10.91 4.01
CA VAL A 332 -19.37 11.96 4.76
C VAL A 332 -19.71 13.14 3.86
N TYR A 333 -18.76 13.61 3.05
CA TYR A 333 -18.99 14.67 2.07
C TYR A 333 -20.10 14.29 1.07
N ASP A 334 -20.07 13.08 0.51
CA ASP A 334 -21.11 12.62 -0.42
C ASP A 334 -22.49 12.50 0.25
N MET A 335 -22.56 12.20 1.55
CA MET A 335 -23.81 12.20 2.32
C MET A 335 -24.34 13.62 2.56
N GLU A 336 -23.47 14.59 2.87
CA GLU A 336 -23.85 16.01 3.03
C GLU A 336 -24.32 16.64 1.71
N GLN A 337 -23.66 16.29 0.60
CA GLN A 337 -23.98 16.81 -0.73
C GLN A 337 -25.10 16.04 -1.45
N ASN A 338 -25.79 15.12 -0.76
CA ASN A 338 -26.83 14.26 -1.33
C ASN A 338 -26.38 13.51 -2.60
N GLN A 339 -25.11 13.10 -2.66
CA GLN A 339 -24.53 12.27 -3.73
C GLN A 339 -24.46 10.79 -3.33
N PHE A 340 -24.59 10.48 -2.05
CA PHE A 340 -24.72 9.12 -1.52
C PHE A 340 -26.21 8.69 -1.45
N PRO A 341 -26.55 7.38 -1.51
CA PRO A 341 -27.94 6.89 -1.42
C PRO A 341 -28.67 7.20 -0.12
N LEU A 342 -27.92 7.57 0.91
CA LEU A 342 -28.40 7.96 2.25
C LEU A 342 -27.76 9.30 2.59
N ASP A 343 -28.43 10.10 3.41
CA ASP A 343 -27.83 11.28 4.03
C ASP A 343 -27.42 10.99 5.49
N LEU A 344 -26.88 12.01 6.15
CA LEU A 344 -26.48 11.91 7.55
C LEU A 344 -27.68 11.82 8.52
N ASP A 345 -28.88 12.25 8.13
CA ASP A 345 -30.10 12.14 8.95
C ASP A 345 -30.62 10.72 9.03
N ASN A 346 -30.33 9.88 8.03
CA ASN A 346 -30.63 8.47 8.07
C ASN A 346 -29.77 7.69 9.09
N VAL A 347 -28.63 8.23 9.51
CA VAL A 347 -27.68 7.53 10.40
C VAL A 347 -28.17 7.59 11.86
N HIS A 348 -28.44 6.41 12.42
CA HIS A 348 -28.83 6.25 13.82
C HIS A 348 -27.61 6.18 14.75
N SER A 349 -26.69 5.26 14.46
CA SER A 349 -25.52 4.99 15.29
C SER A 349 -24.38 4.38 14.47
N VAL A 350 -23.15 4.53 14.96
CA VAL A 350 -21.94 4.02 14.30
C VAL A 350 -21.20 3.04 15.21
N VAL A 351 -20.83 1.88 14.68
CA VAL A 351 -19.99 0.88 15.34
C VAL A 351 -18.77 0.66 14.46
N GLU A 352 -17.59 1.01 14.93
CA GLU A 352 -16.34 0.81 14.18
C GLU A 352 -15.47 -0.26 14.84
N VAL A 353 -14.87 -1.12 14.03
CA VAL A 353 -13.97 -2.18 14.49
C VAL A 353 -12.56 -1.91 13.95
N GLY A 354 -11.62 -1.66 14.85
CA GLY A 354 -10.21 -1.42 14.54
C GLY A 354 -9.31 -2.28 15.45
N GLN A 355 -8.13 -2.66 14.95
CA GLN A 355 -7.08 -3.40 15.68
C GLN A 355 -7.61 -4.38 16.75
N VAL A 356 -8.20 -5.51 16.35
CA VAL A 356 -8.80 -6.48 17.29
C VAL A 356 -8.08 -7.83 17.37
N GLY A 357 -6.93 -7.96 16.70
CA GLY A 357 -6.18 -9.23 16.61
C GLY A 357 -5.21 -9.53 17.76
N LEU A 358 -4.72 -8.54 18.53
CA LEU A 358 -3.77 -8.75 19.62
C LEU A 358 -4.43 -8.55 20.99
N ARG A 359 -5.08 -9.60 21.51
CA ARG A 359 -5.82 -9.54 22.77
C ARG A 359 -5.09 -10.32 23.86
N ALA A 360 -4.25 -9.64 24.63
CA ALA A 360 -3.46 -10.26 25.70
C ALA A 360 -4.32 -10.74 26.88
N ASP A 361 -5.35 -9.97 27.25
CA ASP A 361 -6.16 -10.18 28.46
C ASP A 361 -7.63 -10.53 28.16
N SER A 362 -7.95 -11.01 26.95
CA SER A 362 -9.32 -11.23 26.45
C SER A 362 -10.22 -9.98 26.37
N ASP A 363 -9.79 -8.84 26.93
CA ASP A 363 -10.51 -7.58 26.91
C ASP A 363 -10.64 -7.01 25.50
N LEU A 364 -11.80 -6.42 25.24
CA LEU A 364 -12.11 -5.63 24.05
C LEU A 364 -12.57 -4.25 24.51
N TRP A 365 -11.80 -3.23 24.16
CA TRP A 365 -11.99 -1.88 24.67
C TRP A 365 -13.02 -1.11 23.84
N LEU A 366 -13.99 -0.53 24.53
CA LEU A 366 -15.08 0.24 23.96
C LEU A 366 -14.80 1.74 24.13
N HIS A 367 -14.34 2.37 23.05
CA HIS A 367 -14.03 3.80 23.02
C HIS A 367 -15.25 4.61 22.56
N THR A 368 -15.52 5.72 23.25
CA THR A 368 -16.64 6.62 22.96
C THR A 368 -16.20 8.06 23.07
N ASP A 369 -16.82 8.96 22.30
CA ASP A 369 -16.45 10.38 22.33
C ASP A 369 -16.97 11.07 23.61
N PRO A 370 -16.08 11.59 24.49
CA PRO A 370 -16.51 12.26 25.71
C PRO A 370 -17.25 13.58 25.44
N VAL A 371 -17.00 14.25 24.31
CA VAL A 371 -17.61 15.55 24.01
C VAL A 371 -19.06 15.37 23.58
N SER A 372 -19.35 14.45 22.65
CA SER A 372 -20.71 14.11 22.22
C SER A 372 -21.57 13.59 23.37
N ARG A 373 -20.96 12.87 24.33
CA ARG A 373 -21.65 12.37 25.53
C ARG A 373 -22.00 13.43 26.57
N LYS A 374 -21.60 14.70 26.39
CA LYS A 374 -22.13 15.82 27.18
C LYS A 374 -23.62 16.07 26.88
N ASN A 375 -24.13 15.59 25.73
CA ASN A 375 -25.54 15.62 25.41
C ASN A 375 -26.25 14.39 25.99
N ASP A 376 -27.24 14.60 26.87
CA ASP A 376 -27.95 13.53 27.59
C ASP A 376 -28.63 12.50 26.67
N SER A 377 -29.21 12.95 25.55
CA SER A 377 -29.87 12.07 24.58
C SER A 377 -28.85 11.12 23.93
N ILE A 378 -27.71 11.66 23.50
CA ILE A 378 -26.62 10.88 22.89
C ILE A 378 -25.99 9.96 23.93
N ASN A 379 -25.74 10.44 25.14
CA ASN A 379 -25.17 9.63 26.21
C ASN A 379 -26.06 8.44 26.56
N THR A 380 -27.39 8.62 26.56
CA THR A 380 -28.35 7.53 26.80
C THR A 380 -28.25 6.46 25.72
N GLU A 381 -28.21 6.85 24.44
CA GLU A 381 -28.04 5.91 23.32
C GLU A 381 -26.68 5.21 23.33
N VAL A 382 -25.60 5.92 23.70
CA VAL A 382 -24.26 5.33 23.84
C VAL A 382 -24.21 4.33 24.99
N GLN A 383 -24.80 4.63 26.14
CA GLN A 383 -24.89 3.69 27.25
C GLN A 383 -25.70 2.45 26.87
N ALA A 384 -26.84 2.63 26.19
CA ALA A 384 -27.62 1.52 25.67
C ALA A 384 -26.82 0.63 24.70
N LEU A 385 -26.00 1.23 23.82
CA LEU A 385 -25.11 0.50 22.92
C LEU A 385 -24.02 -0.27 23.68
N ILE A 386 -23.42 0.32 24.71
CA ILE A 386 -22.43 -0.36 25.57
C ILE A 386 -23.06 -1.57 26.28
N GLU A 387 -24.26 -1.42 26.83
CA GLU A 387 -24.96 -2.54 27.48
C GLU A 387 -25.31 -3.65 26.48
N LYS A 388 -25.73 -3.31 25.26
CA LYS A 388 -25.92 -4.31 24.19
C LYS A 388 -24.63 -5.04 23.84
N LEU A 389 -23.49 -4.33 23.79
CA LEU A 389 -22.18 -4.95 23.56
C LEU A 389 -21.80 -5.92 24.69
N ARG A 390 -22.05 -5.54 25.95
CA ARG A 390 -21.85 -6.41 27.12
C ARG A 390 -22.74 -7.65 27.07
N LEU A 391 -24.01 -7.49 26.73
CA LEU A 391 -24.95 -8.60 26.58
C LEU A 391 -24.55 -9.53 25.43
N ALA A 392 -24.11 -8.98 24.29
CA ALA A 392 -23.64 -9.73 23.13
C ALA A 392 -22.45 -10.65 23.44
N ALA A 393 -21.64 -10.28 24.44
CA ALA A 393 -20.47 -11.03 24.90
C ALA A 393 -20.79 -12.29 25.71
N THR A 394 -22.05 -12.50 26.10
CA THR A 394 -22.45 -13.65 26.92
C THR A 394 -22.02 -14.97 26.26
N ASN A 395 -21.32 -15.82 27.02
CA ASN A 395 -20.74 -17.10 26.59
C ASN A 395 -19.63 -17.00 25.52
N LEU A 396 -18.98 -15.85 25.37
CA LEU A 396 -17.80 -15.68 24.52
C LEU A 396 -16.53 -15.52 25.37
N SER A 397 -15.36 -15.76 24.77
CA SER A 397 -14.05 -15.57 25.44
C SER A 397 -13.59 -14.10 25.47
N VAL A 398 -14.48 -13.17 25.14
CA VAL A 398 -14.19 -11.74 24.96
C VAL A 398 -14.99 -10.93 25.96
N THR A 399 -14.33 -9.98 26.62
CA THR A 399 -14.97 -9.13 27.62
C THR A 399 -14.97 -7.68 27.15
N PRO A 400 -16.13 -7.07 26.85
CA PRO A 400 -16.22 -5.66 26.50
C PRO A 400 -16.03 -4.77 27.73
N VAL A 401 -14.99 -3.94 27.70
CA VAL A 401 -14.63 -3.05 28.81
C VAL A 401 -14.57 -1.61 28.32
N SER A 402 -15.15 -0.69 29.09
CA SER A 402 -15.00 0.74 28.83
C SER A 402 -13.78 1.29 29.59
N PRO A 403 -13.00 2.21 29.02
CA PRO A 403 -11.95 2.91 29.75
C PRO A 403 -12.48 3.54 31.05
N SER A 404 -11.71 3.42 32.14
CA SER A 404 -12.11 3.91 33.46
C SER A 404 -11.94 5.43 33.64
N PHE A 405 -11.34 6.09 32.64
CA PHE A 405 -11.09 7.53 32.61
C PHE A 405 -11.57 8.12 31.27
N SER A 406 -11.84 9.42 31.26
CA SER A 406 -12.21 10.13 30.04
C SER A 406 -10.98 10.32 29.16
N GLN A 407 -11.07 9.89 27.91
CA GLN A 407 -10.00 9.98 26.92
C GLN A 407 -10.60 10.25 25.53
N PRO A 408 -9.83 10.77 24.56
CA PRO A 408 -10.32 10.95 23.21
C PRO A 408 -10.61 9.61 22.53
N LEU A 409 -11.35 9.64 21.42
CA LEU A 409 -11.44 8.49 20.53
C LEU A 409 -10.08 8.18 19.88
N PRO A 410 -9.76 6.90 19.65
CA PRO A 410 -8.63 6.51 18.80
C PRO A 410 -8.84 7.02 17.37
N PRO A 411 -7.76 7.18 16.57
CA PRO A 411 -7.87 7.61 15.18
C PRO A 411 -8.69 6.60 14.36
N SER A 412 -9.91 6.97 14.01
CA SER A 412 -10.89 6.08 13.38
C SER A 412 -11.82 6.85 12.43
N SER A 413 -12.45 6.16 11.48
CA SER A 413 -13.39 6.75 10.52
C SER A 413 -14.54 7.48 11.22
N PHE A 414 -14.96 7.01 12.39
CA PHE A 414 -16.03 7.59 13.20
C PHE A 414 -15.75 9.06 13.57
N GLN A 415 -14.48 9.44 13.75
CA GLN A 415 -14.11 10.85 13.97
C GLN A 415 -14.56 11.76 12.82
N ARG A 416 -14.55 11.26 11.57
CA ARG A 416 -15.01 12.04 10.40
C ARG A 416 -16.52 12.23 10.39
N PHE A 417 -17.29 11.25 10.85
CA PHE A 417 -18.74 11.40 11.02
C PHE A 417 -19.06 12.44 12.10
N LEU A 418 -18.33 12.38 13.22
CA LEU A 418 -18.52 13.30 14.34
C LEU A 418 -18.18 14.76 14.01
N ARG A 419 -17.27 14.99 13.05
CA ARG A 419 -16.98 16.34 12.52
C ARG A 419 -18.19 16.96 11.82
N ALA A 420 -19.01 16.16 11.15
CA ALA A 420 -20.22 16.66 10.48
C ALA A 420 -21.35 16.88 11.48
N ARG A 421 -21.58 15.93 12.39
CA ARG A 421 -22.59 16.04 13.46
C ARG A 421 -22.36 15.01 14.57
N PRO A 422 -22.86 15.24 15.79
CA PRO A 422 -22.71 14.29 16.87
C PRO A 422 -23.63 13.06 16.64
N PHE A 423 -23.07 11.86 16.83
CA PHE A 423 -23.75 10.58 16.69
C PHE A 423 -23.44 9.68 17.89
N PRO A 424 -24.38 8.82 18.32
CA PRO A 424 -24.05 7.74 19.24
C PRO A 424 -23.21 6.69 18.51
N GLY A 425 -22.08 6.33 19.08
CA GLY A 425 -21.23 5.29 18.50
C GLY A 425 -20.11 4.83 19.41
N VAL A 426 -19.53 3.69 19.04
CA VAL A 426 -18.47 3.00 19.78
C VAL A 426 -17.42 2.52 18.79
N VAL A 427 -16.15 2.72 19.13
CA VAL A 427 -15.00 2.11 18.43
C VAL A 427 -14.48 0.96 19.28
N LEU A 428 -14.41 -0.23 18.71
CA LEU A 428 -13.95 -1.46 19.35
C LEU A 428 -12.50 -1.70 18.98
N GLU A 429 -11.62 -1.75 19.98
CA GLU A 429 -10.17 -1.93 19.80
C GLU A 429 -9.60 -2.93 20.82
N ASP A 430 -8.41 -3.47 20.56
CA ASP A 430 -7.67 -4.35 21.47
C ASP A 430 -6.92 -3.61 22.60
N HIS A 431 -6.92 -2.28 22.60
CA HIS A 431 -6.12 -1.48 23.51
C HIS A 431 -6.95 -0.46 24.30
N GLN A 432 -6.57 -0.26 25.55
CA GLN A 432 -7.19 0.73 26.42
C GLN A 432 -6.78 2.16 26.06
N SER A 433 -5.50 2.39 25.73
CA SER A 433 -4.96 3.73 25.50
C SER A 433 -3.88 3.72 24.40
N GLN A 434 -2.66 3.29 24.68
CA GLN A 434 -1.65 3.10 23.64
C GLN A 434 -1.89 1.80 22.86
N PHE A 435 -1.59 1.79 21.56
CA PHE A 435 -1.74 0.62 20.71
C PHE A 435 -0.98 -0.60 21.26
N SER A 436 -1.63 -1.77 21.24
CA SER A 436 -0.99 -3.07 21.46
C SER A 436 -0.03 -3.42 20.31
N ASN A 437 -0.28 -2.86 19.12
CA ASN A 437 0.53 -3.05 17.92
C ASN A 437 1.90 -2.35 18.00
N ARG A 438 2.97 -3.13 18.15
CA ARG A 438 4.37 -2.67 18.20
C ARG A 438 4.96 -2.32 16.83
N PHE A 439 4.26 -2.67 15.76
CA PHE A 439 4.66 -2.48 14.37
C PHE A 439 3.64 -1.65 13.58
N TYR A 440 2.92 -0.74 14.25
CA TYR A 440 1.89 0.07 13.60
C TYR A 440 2.40 0.73 12.32
N GLN A 441 1.74 0.44 11.19
CA GLN A 441 2.06 0.95 9.85
C GLN A 441 3.52 0.71 9.45
N SER A 442 3.96 -0.54 9.63
CA SER A 442 5.31 -1.03 9.37
C SER A 442 5.28 -2.28 8.50
N MET A 443 6.40 -2.61 7.86
CA MET A 443 6.52 -3.84 7.06
C MET A 443 6.50 -5.12 7.92
N TYR A 444 6.66 -4.98 9.24
CA TYR A 444 6.62 -6.08 10.20
C TYR A 444 5.22 -6.35 10.78
N ASP A 445 4.21 -5.54 10.44
CA ASP A 445 2.81 -5.82 10.80
C ASP A 445 2.21 -6.87 9.87
N ASN A 446 2.73 -8.09 9.96
CA ASN A 446 2.47 -9.21 9.04
C ASN A 446 1.82 -10.42 9.74
N ASN A 447 1.66 -11.53 9.01
CA ASN A 447 1.05 -12.76 9.53
C ASN A 447 1.81 -13.37 10.71
N GLU A 448 3.15 -13.34 10.69
CA GLU A 448 3.98 -13.84 11.78
C GLU A 448 3.69 -13.06 13.07
N TYR A 449 3.57 -11.74 12.99
CA TYR A 449 3.26 -10.90 14.14
C TYR A 449 1.88 -11.19 14.75
N LEU A 450 0.90 -11.54 13.92
CA LEU A 450 -0.44 -11.95 14.37
C LEU A 450 -0.53 -13.42 14.79
N ASN A 451 0.58 -14.15 14.90
CA ASN A 451 0.59 -15.60 15.16
C ASN A 451 -0.25 -16.41 14.14
N VAL A 452 -0.36 -15.93 12.91
CA VAL A 452 -0.95 -16.64 11.78
C VAL A 452 0.15 -17.46 11.11
N SER A 453 0.52 -18.53 11.80
CA SER A 453 1.56 -19.49 11.41
C SER A 453 0.99 -20.89 11.25
N TYR A 454 1.61 -21.69 10.38
CA TYR A 454 1.13 -23.02 10.02
C TYR A 454 2.24 -24.07 10.21
N PRO A 455 1.89 -25.31 10.57
CA PRO A 455 2.86 -26.41 10.57
C PRO A 455 3.48 -26.61 9.19
N THR A 456 4.79 -26.91 9.16
CA THR A 456 5.59 -27.01 7.92
C THR A 456 5.15 -28.15 6.99
N ASP A 457 4.47 -29.15 7.53
CA ASP A 457 4.11 -30.37 6.79
C ASP A 457 2.77 -30.23 6.03
N LEU A 458 2.06 -29.11 6.22
CA LEU A 458 0.76 -28.87 5.58
C LEU A 458 0.92 -28.32 4.16
N THR A 459 0.12 -28.85 3.23
CA THR A 459 -0.01 -28.28 1.89
C THR A 459 -0.72 -26.92 1.93
N PRO A 460 -0.58 -26.05 0.91
CA PRO A 460 -1.26 -24.75 0.88
C PRO A 460 -2.78 -24.82 1.09
N ASP A 461 -3.45 -25.85 0.54
CA ASP A 461 -4.89 -26.04 0.74
C ASP A 461 -5.22 -26.54 2.16
N GLN A 462 -4.35 -27.32 2.79
CA GLN A 462 -4.50 -27.71 4.20
C GLN A 462 -4.26 -26.51 5.14
N GLN A 463 -3.31 -25.63 4.81
CA GLN A 463 -3.07 -24.40 5.57
C GLN A 463 -4.28 -23.46 5.51
N LEU A 464 -4.93 -23.35 4.34
CA LEU A 464 -6.15 -22.56 4.15
C LEU A 464 -7.30 -22.99 5.08
N GLU A 465 -7.42 -24.29 5.38
CA GLU A 465 -8.44 -24.88 6.25
C GLU A 465 -8.00 -25.03 7.72
N PHE A 466 -6.76 -24.69 8.04
CA PHE A 466 -6.22 -24.82 9.39
C PHE A 466 -6.69 -23.64 10.24
N VAL A 467 -7.50 -23.90 11.28
CA VAL A 467 -8.01 -22.88 12.19
C VAL A 467 -6.96 -22.51 13.22
N THR A 468 -6.33 -21.35 13.04
CA THR A 468 -5.35 -20.78 13.98
C THR A 468 -6.02 -20.26 15.26
N ASP A 469 -5.26 -20.09 16.34
CA ASP A 469 -5.80 -19.54 17.59
C ASP A 469 -6.21 -18.07 17.43
N THR A 470 -5.47 -17.30 16.62
CA THR A 470 -5.86 -15.94 16.22
C THR A 470 -7.19 -15.94 15.44
N ALA A 471 -7.42 -16.93 14.57
CA ALA A 471 -8.71 -17.05 13.89
C ALA A 471 -9.85 -17.27 14.89
N LYS A 472 -9.70 -18.20 15.86
CA LYS A 472 -10.71 -18.43 16.92
C LYS A 472 -10.97 -17.16 17.73
N ALA A 473 -9.91 -16.45 18.13
CA ALA A 473 -10.01 -15.20 18.85
C ALA A 473 -10.79 -14.14 18.06
N LEU A 474 -10.53 -14.00 16.76
CA LEU A 474 -11.28 -13.07 15.91
C LEU A 474 -12.71 -13.55 15.64
N THR A 475 -12.98 -14.86 15.63
CA THR A 475 -14.34 -15.41 15.53
C THR A 475 -15.22 -14.97 16.68
N ASP A 476 -14.69 -14.96 17.91
CA ASP A 476 -15.48 -14.51 19.07
C ASP A 476 -15.76 -13.01 18.99
N VAL A 477 -14.80 -12.19 18.55
CA VAL A 477 -15.02 -10.75 18.31
C VAL A 477 -16.06 -10.54 17.21
N ALA A 478 -15.97 -11.27 16.10
CA ALA A 478 -16.94 -11.19 15.01
C ALA A 478 -18.35 -11.59 15.47
N THR A 479 -18.46 -12.61 16.31
CA THR A 479 -19.74 -13.06 16.89
C THR A 479 -20.32 -11.98 17.80
N LEU A 480 -19.49 -11.36 18.63
CA LEU A 480 -19.89 -10.25 19.49
C LEU A 480 -20.41 -9.06 18.66
N VAL A 481 -19.64 -8.65 17.65
CA VAL A 481 -20.01 -7.55 16.75
C VAL A 481 -21.32 -7.86 16.02
N ALA A 482 -21.50 -9.08 15.50
CA ALA A 482 -22.72 -9.51 14.84
C ALA A 482 -23.95 -9.37 15.77
N ARG A 483 -23.88 -9.96 16.97
CA ARG A 483 -24.96 -9.90 17.97
C ARG A 483 -25.28 -8.46 18.37
N ALA A 484 -24.26 -7.63 18.62
CA ALA A 484 -24.45 -6.24 18.99
C ALA A 484 -25.10 -5.43 17.86
N LEU A 485 -24.68 -5.63 16.61
CA LEU A 485 -25.29 -4.98 15.44
C LEU A 485 -26.74 -5.40 15.25
N TYR A 486 -27.07 -6.68 15.44
CA TYR A 486 -28.45 -7.16 15.35
C TYR A 486 -29.36 -6.50 16.40
N MET A 487 -28.93 -6.45 17.67
CA MET A 487 -29.66 -5.76 18.73
C MET A 487 -29.76 -4.25 18.50
N GLN A 488 -28.68 -3.61 18.04
CA GLN A 488 -28.68 -2.18 17.77
C GLN A 488 -29.59 -1.83 16.59
N ALA A 489 -29.72 -2.74 15.62
CA ALA A 489 -30.68 -2.63 14.55
C ALA A 489 -32.14 -2.86 15.00
N GLY A 490 -32.36 -3.36 16.21
CA GLY A 490 -33.68 -3.64 16.77
C GLY A 490 -34.17 -5.08 16.55
N GLY A 491 -33.25 -6.02 16.32
CA GLY A 491 -33.54 -7.45 16.35
C GLY A 491 -33.80 -7.96 17.77
N ALA A 492 -34.46 -9.11 17.87
CA ALA A 492 -34.90 -9.67 19.14
C ALA A 492 -33.79 -10.46 19.88
N GLU A 493 -33.74 -10.36 21.21
CA GLU A 493 -32.67 -10.94 22.02
C GLU A 493 -32.66 -12.47 22.05
N ASP A 494 -33.80 -13.11 21.83
CA ASP A 494 -33.94 -14.57 21.78
C ASP A 494 -33.18 -15.19 20.60
N GLN A 495 -33.01 -14.45 19.51
CA GLN A 495 -32.30 -14.90 18.30
C GLN A 495 -30.76 -14.85 18.44
N LEU A 496 -30.21 -14.25 19.50
CA LEU A 496 -28.76 -14.06 19.65
C LEU A 496 -27.97 -15.36 19.77
N VAL A 497 -28.61 -16.42 20.27
CA VAL A 497 -27.98 -17.73 20.45
C VAL A 497 -27.57 -18.34 19.10
N ASP A 498 -28.33 -18.05 18.05
CA ASP A 498 -28.12 -18.59 16.70
C ASP A 498 -27.14 -17.75 15.88
N ILE A 499 -26.83 -16.53 16.32
CA ILE A 499 -25.85 -15.65 15.67
C ILE A 499 -24.45 -16.03 16.15
N LYS A 500 -23.72 -16.77 15.30
CA LYS A 500 -22.32 -17.17 15.52
C LYS A 500 -21.51 -17.03 14.23
N ALA A 501 -20.33 -16.44 14.32
CA ALA A 501 -19.37 -16.43 13.22
C ALA A 501 -18.70 -17.81 13.06
N ASP A 502 -18.35 -18.16 11.83
CA ASP A 502 -17.70 -19.43 11.52
C ASP A 502 -16.16 -19.29 11.57
N PRO A 503 -15.46 -20.03 12.44
CA PRO A 503 -14.00 -19.98 12.51
C PRO A 503 -13.30 -20.44 11.23
N GLN A 504 -13.94 -21.30 10.42
CA GLN A 504 -13.39 -21.71 9.13
C GLN A 504 -13.36 -20.56 8.14
N ILE A 505 -14.41 -19.73 8.10
CA ILE A 505 -14.43 -18.56 7.23
C ILE A 505 -13.40 -17.53 7.69
N VAL A 506 -13.27 -17.31 9.00
CA VAL A 506 -12.26 -16.39 9.56
C VAL A 506 -10.84 -16.84 9.20
N THR A 507 -10.51 -18.12 9.38
CA THR A 507 -9.15 -18.60 9.06
C THR A 507 -8.84 -18.51 7.57
N ARG A 508 -9.81 -18.83 6.70
CA ARG A 508 -9.68 -18.69 5.25
C ARG A 508 -9.44 -17.24 4.83
N MET A 509 -10.13 -16.27 5.46
CA MET A 509 -9.89 -14.85 5.23
C MET A 509 -8.48 -14.44 5.65
N LEU A 510 -8.06 -14.78 6.87
CA LEU A 510 -6.71 -14.46 7.37
C LEU A 510 -5.62 -15.03 6.47
N TYR A 511 -5.72 -16.30 6.10
CA TYR A 511 -4.76 -16.94 5.18
C TYR A 511 -4.72 -16.19 3.83
N SER A 512 -5.89 -15.88 3.28
CA SER A 512 -5.97 -15.26 1.95
C SER A 512 -5.40 -13.84 1.90
N PHE A 513 -5.62 -13.04 2.94
CA PHE A 513 -5.11 -11.67 2.99
C PHE A 513 -3.63 -11.60 3.44
N LEU A 514 -3.22 -12.42 4.41
CA LEU A 514 -1.94 -12.29 5.09
C LEU A 514 -0.88 -13.32 4.70
N VAL A 515 -1.23 -14.34 3.91
CA VAL A 515 -0.28 -15.41 3.52
C VAL A 515 -0.26 -15.55 2.00
N ARG A 516 -1.41 -15.85 1.39
CA ARG A 516 -1.50 -16.11 -0.05
C ARG A 516 -2.88 -15.77 -0.60
N SER A 517 -2.93 -14.70 -1.39
CA SER A 517 -4.18 -14.27 -2.05
C SER A 517 -4.62 -15.19 -3.19
N ASN A 518 -3.66 -15.78 -3.90
CA ASN A 518 -3.94 -16.78 -4.92
C ASN A 518 -4.13 -18.17 -4.27
N ASN A 519 -5.38 -18.49 -3.94
CA ASN A 519 -5.74 -19.75 -3.31
C ASN A 519 -7.05 -20.32 -3.84
N SER A 520 -7.32 -21.58 -3.51
CA SER A 520 -8.47 -22.33 -3.99
C SER A 520 -9.82 -21.76 -3.58
N TRP A 521 -9.90 -20.92 -2.53
CA TRP A 521 -11.12 -20.25 -2.07
C TRP A 521 -11.36 -18.90 -2.76
N PHE A 522 -10.36 -18.01 -2.79
CA PHE A 522 -10.49 -16.70 -3.48
C PHE A 522 -10.77 -16.87 -4.97
N GLN A 523 -10.18 -17.88 -5.61
CA GLN A 523 -10.48 -18.21 -7.01
C GLN A 523 -11.95 -18.62 -7.26
N GLN A 524 -12.74 -18.96 -6.24
CA GLN A 524 -14.14 -19.36 -6.41
C GLN A 524 -15.05 -18.17 -6.66
N PHE A 525 -14.79 -17.04 -6.00
CA PHE A 525 -15.67 -15.87 -6.05
C PHE A 525 -15.10 -14.69 -6.83
N VAL A 526 -13.78 -14.66 -7.07
CA VAL A 526 -13.17 -13.63 -7.93
C VAL A 526 -13.43 -13.98 -9.40
N PRO A 527 -13.97 -13.05 -10.22
CA PRO A 527 -14.17 -13.28 -11.65
C PRO A 527 -12.87 -13.60 -12.40
N ALA A 528 -12.96 -14.35 -13.50
CA ALA A 528 -11.79 -14.78 -14.27
C ALA A 528 -10.95 -13.60 -14.80
N GLU A 529 -11.59 -12.48 -15.15
CA GLU A 529 -10.95 -11.23 -15.57
C GLU A 529 -10.06 -10.59 -14.49
N HIS A 530 -10.34 -10.87 -13.22
CA HIS A 530 -9.60 -10.34 -12.06
C HIS A 530 -8.74 -11.39 -11.36
N ALA A 531 -8.73 -12.64 -11.85
CA ALA A 531 -7.95 -13.72 -11.24
C ALA A 531 -6.43 -13.44 -11.30
N SER A 532 -5.97 -12.72 -12.33
CA SER A 532 -4.56 -12.29 -12.48
C SER A 532 -4.09 -11.32 -11.41
N HIS A 533 -5.02 -10.68 -10.68
CA HIS A 533 -4.69 -9.78 -9.57
C HIS A 533 -4.38 -10.54 -8.28
N LEU A 534 -4.74 -11.82 -8.19
CA LEU A 534 -4.38 -12.68 -7.07
C LEU A 534 -2.91 -13.13 -7.24
N LYS A 535 -2.13 -13.06 -6.17
CA LYS A 535 -0.69 -13.35 -6.19
C LYS A 535 -0.32 -14.43 -5.17
N ASP A 536 0.78 -15.14 -5.43
CA ASP A 536 1.34 -16.12 -4.49
C ASP A 536 2.12 -15.45 -3.33
N ARG A 537 1.59 -14.34 -2.81
CA ARG A 537 2.13 -13.55 -1.69
C ARG A 537 0.99 -12.91 -0.87
N PRO A 538 1.26 -12.43 0.36
CA PRO A 538 0.32 -11.57 1.08
C PRO A 538 -0.06 -10.34 0.26
N MET A 539 -1.30 -9.87 0.47
CA MET A 539 -1.77 -8.65 -0.18
C MET A 539 -1.08 -7.41 0.39
N ASN A 540 -0.77 -6.47 -0.50
CA ASN A 540 -0.36 -5.13 -0.12
C ASN A 540 -1.59 -4.25 0.13
N MET A 541 -1.77 -3.80 1.37
CA MET A 541 -2.91 -2.97 1.80
C MET A 541 -2.68 -1.47 1.57
N TYR A 542 -1.64 -1.09 0.83
CA TYR A 542 -1.34 0.30 0.49
C TYR A 542 -2.37 0.91 -0.47
N ILE A 543 -2.84 2.12 -0.17
CA ILE A 543 -3.65 2.92 -1.11
C ILE A 543 -2.74 3.65 -2.10
N GLY A 544 -2.85 3.28 -3.36
CA GLY A 544 -2.09 3.90 -4.44
C GLY A 544 -2.79 5.09 -5.10
N PRO A 545 -2.29 5.51 -6.27
CA PRO A 545 -2.96 6.45 -7.15
C PRO A 545 -4.33 5.94 -7.58
N ILE A 546 -5.33 6.84 -7.69
CA ILE A 546 -6.73 6.53 -8.09
C ILE A 546 -6.88 5.70 -9.38
N GLN A 547 -5.87 5.68 -10.25
CA GLN A 547 -5.89 4.94 -11.52
C GLN A 547 -5.68 3.44 -11.33
N GLN A 548 -5.20 3.00 -10.17
CA GLN A 548 -4.94 1.60 -9.85
C GLN A 548 -5.60 1.25 -8.51
N PHE A 549 -6.54 0.30 -8.53
CA PHE A 549 -7.16 -0.18 -7.30
C PHE A 549 -6.12 -0.90 -6.45
N SER A 550 -6.16 -0.67 -5.14
CA SER A 550 -5.33 -1.43 -4.20
C SER A 550 -5.69 -2.91 -4.26
N GLU A 551 -4.71 -3.76 -3.93
CA GLU A 551 -4.87 -5.22 -3.98
C GLU A 551 -6.10 -5.75 -3.19
N PRO A 552 -6.45 -5.24 -1.98
CA PRO A 552 -7.60 -5.77 -1.24
C PRO A 552 -8.98 -5.30 -1.73
N THR A 553 -9.09 -4.20 -2.47
CA THR A 553 -10.39 -3.57 -2.80
C THR A 553 -11.33 -4.51 -3.55
N LEU A 554 -10.86 -5.12 -4.65
CA LEU A 554 -11.69 -6.02 -5.45
C LEU A 554 -11.96 -7.35 -4.70
N PRO A 555 -10.96 -8.04 -4.11
CA PRO A 555 -11.20 -9.22 -3.30
C PRO A 555 -12.22 -9.00 -2.17
N VAL A 556 -12.13 -7.91 -1.42
CA VAL A 556 -13.10 -7.60 -0.35
C VAL A 556 -14.50 -7.36 -0.91
N LYS A 557 -14.63 -6.68 -2.05
CA LYS A 557 -15.92 -6.50 -2.73
C LYS A 557 -16.57 -7.83 -3.11
N TYR A 558 -15.83 -8.72 -3.77
CA TYR A 558 -16.37 -10.03 -4.18
C TYR A 558 -16.60 -10.96 -3.00
N LEU A 559 -15.72 -10.92 -2.00
CA LEU A 559 -15.86 -11.69 -0.77
C LEU A 559 -17.11 -11.26 0.00
N LEU A 560 -17.31 -9.96 0.22
CA LEU A 560 -18.52 -9.46 0.87
C LEU A 560 -19.77 -9.86 0.07
N ALA A 561 -19.72 -9.80 -1.26
CA ALA A 561 -20.85 -10.22 -2.11
C ALA A 561 -21.14 -11.71 -1.97
N TYR A 562 -20.10 -12.55 -1.89
CA TYR A 562 -20.21 -13.99 -1.65
C TYR A 562 -20.76 -14.30 -0.25
N LEU A 563 -20.29 -13.57 0.77
CA LEU A 563 -20.66 -13.77 2.17
C LEU A 563 -22.08 -13.32 2.49
N THR A 564 -22.59 -12.24 1.87
CA THR A 564 -23.91 -11.67 2.18
C THR A 564 -24.96 -11.89 1.09
N GLY A 565 -24.53 -12.16 -0.15
CA GLY A 565 -25.41 -12.30 -1.31
C GLY A 565 -26.11 -13.65 -1.43
N SER A 566 -27.07 -13.73 -2.34
CA SER A 566 -27.83 -14.94 -2.66
C SER A 566 -27.47 -15.45 -4.06
N VAL A 567 -27.25 -16.75 -4.21
CA VAL A 567 -27.07 -17.38 -5.53
C VAL A 567 -28.40 -17.34 -6.28
N VAL A 568 -28.37 -16.91 -7.54
CA VAL A 568 -29.56 -16.83 -8.42
C VAL A 568 -29.33 -17.64 -9.69
N ASN A 569 -30.39 -18.33 -10.14
CA ASN A 569 -30.34 -19.14 -11.36
C ASN A 569 -30.52 -18.25 -12.59
N VAL A 570 -29.43 -17.62 -13.05
CA VAL A 570 -29.40 -16.66 -14.15
C VAL A 570 -28.25 -17.02 -15.09
N THR A 571 -28.42 -16.80 -16.39
CA THR A 571 -27.34 -17.02 -17.39
C THR A 571 -26.18 -16.03 -17.17
N GLN A 572 -24.99 -16.40 -17.63
CA GLN A 572 -23.82 -15.53 -17.57
C GLN A 572 -24.08 -14.16 -18.21
N GLU A 573 -24.70 -14.15 -19.39
CA GLU A 573 -25.02 -12.93 -20.12
C GLU A 573 -25.97 -12.01 -19.33
N ASN A 574 -27.03 -12.55 -18.74
CA ASN A 574 -27.96 -11.75 -17.94
C ASN A 574 -27.31 -11.24 -16.65
N CYS A 575 -26.50 -12.07 -15.99
CA CYS A 575 -25.75 -11.68 -14.80
C CYS A 575 -24.77 -10.51 -15.11
N GLN A 576 -24.03 -10.61 -16.21
CA GLN A 576 -23.12 -9.55 -16.68
C GLN A 576 -23.87 -8.27 -17.05
N ASN A 577 -25.05 -8.40 -17.65
CA ASN A 577 -25.95 -7.29 -17.97
C ASN A 577 -26.75 -6.75 -16.76
N GLN A 578 -26.41 -7.17 -15.53
CA GLN A 578 -27.02 -6.71 -14.27
C GLN A 578 -28.55 -6.91 -14.22
N ARG A 579 -29.05 -8.01 -14.78
CA ARG A 579 -30.49 -8.34 -14.87
C ARG A 579 -30.73 -9.83 -14.58
N GLN A 580 -31.90 -10.18 -14.03
CA GLN A 580 -32.30 -11.59 -13.90
C GLN A 580 -32.84 -12.16 -15.21
N ASP A 581 -33.65 -11.38 -15.91
CA ASP A 581 -34.25 -11.69 -17.20
C ASP A 581 -34.31 -10.41 -18.06
N GLU A 582 -34.81 -10.51 -19.29
CA GLU A 582 -34.87 -9.37 -20.22
C GLU A 582 -35.84 -8.27 -19.79
N ASP A 583 -36.82 -8.60 -18.94
CA ASP A 583 -37.86 -7.70 -18.44
C ASP A 583 -37.47 -7.03 -17.11
N ASP A 584 -36.41 -7.49 -16.44
CA ASP A 584 -35.90 -6.97 -15.18
C ASP A 584 -35.26 -5.58 -15.33
N LYS A 585 -36.11 -4.56 -15.28
CA LYS A 585 -35.70 -3.15 -15.31
C LYS A 585 -35.47 -2.57 -13.91
N ARG A 586 -35.96 -3.22 -12.85
CA ARG A 586 -36.05 -2.62 -11.50
C ARG A 586 -34.97 -3.11 -10.54
N ASN A 587 -34.56 -4.38 -10.61
CA ASN A 587 -33.65 -4.93 -9.59
C ASN A 587 -32.27 -4.30 -9.63
N LYS A 588 -31.81 -3.81 -10.79
CA LYS A 588 -30.53 -3.08 -10.94
C LYS A 588 -30.39 -1.87 -10.01
N HIS A 589 -31.52 -1.27 -9.61
CA HIS A 589 -31.53 -0.12 -8.70
C HIS A 589 -31.24 -0.51 -7.24
N PHE A 590 -31.48 -1.77 -6.88
CA PHE A 590 -31.37 -2.29 -5.51
C PHE A 590 -30.18 -3.23 -5.34
N TYR A 591 -29.91 -4.07 -6.34
CA TYR A 591 -28.88 -5.11 -6.30
C TYR A 591 -27.82 -4.92 -7.38
N ASN A 592 -26.68 -5.57 -7.17
CA ASN A 592 -25.68 -5.87 -8.17
C ASN A 592 -25.59 -7.39 -8.35
N TYR A 593 -25.24 -7.80 -9.57
CA TYR A 593 -25.06 -9.19 -9.96
C TYR A 593 -23.59 -9.45 -10.29
N PHE A 594 -23.04 -10.52 -9.73
CA PHE A 594 -21.65 -10.89 -9.88
C PHE A 594 -21.56 -12.30 -10.45
N TRP A 595 -21.02 -12.44 -11.66
CA TRP A 595 -20.72 -13.76 -12.22
C TRP A 595 -19.39 -14.25 -11.66
N VAL A 596 -19.45 -15.28 -10.82
CA VAL A 596 -18.29 -15.84 -10.13
C VAL A 596 -17.88 -17.18 -10.72
N GLN A 597 -16.62 -17.59 -10.53
CA GLN A 597 -16.08 -18.80 -11.18
C GLN A 597 -16.58 -20.12 -10.58
N GLY A 598 -16.90 -20.13 -9.28
CA GLY A 598 -17.27 -21.33 -8.55
C GLY A 598 -16.11 -22.27 -8.24
N THR A 599 -16.44 -23.38 -7.57
CA THR A 599 -15.49 -24.44 -7.20
C THR A 599 -15.09 -25.27 -8.42
N ALA A 600 -13.80 -25.60 -8.54
CA ALA A 600 -13.35 -26.59 -9.50
C ALA A 600 -13.86 -27.99 -9.07
N PRO A 601 -14.51 -28.76 -9.96
CA PRO A 601 -14.90 -30.13 -9.66
C PRO A 601 -13.68 -31.01 -9.37
N PRO A 602 -13.80 -32.04 -8.52
CA PRO A 602 -12.71 -33.00 -8.33
C PRO A 602 -12.37 -33.65 -9.68
N ASN A 603 -11.11 -33.52 -10.10
CA ASN A 603 -10.54 -34.00 -11.37
C ASN A 603 -10.82 -33.14 -12.64
N SER A 604 -11.35 -31.92 -12.52
CA SER A 604 -11.46 -30.98 -13.64
C SER A 604 -10.80 -29.64 -13.29
N THR A 605 -10.15 -29.01 -14.27
CA THR A 605 -9.66 -27.63 -14.17
C THR A 605 -10.73 -26.61 -14.55
N GLU A 606 -11.84 -27.06 -15.13
CA GLU A 606 -12.93 -26.18 -15.58
C GLU A 606 -13.88 -25.88 -14.43
N ARG A 607 -13.97 -24.61 -14.05
CA ARG A 607 -14.84 -24.13 -12.96
C ARG A 607 -16.22 -23.80 -13.50
N VAL A 608 -17.26 -24.23 -12.79
CA VAL A 608 -18.65 -23.93 -13.16
C VAL A 608 -19.09 -22.65 -12.47
N GLY A 609 -19.19 -21.58 -13.26
CA GLY A 609 -19.59 -20.28 -12.76
C GLY A 609 -21.07 -20.18 -12.42
N PHE A 610 -21.40 -19.26 -11.52
CA PHE A 610 -22.78 -18.94 -11.14
C PHE A 610 -22.94 -17.45 -10.82
N CYS A 611 -24.20 -16.99 -10.78
CA CYS A 611 -24.50 -15.60 -10.50
C CYS A 611 -24.83 -15.38 -9.02
N VAL A 612 -24.19 -14.39 -8.40
CA VAL A 612 -24.48 -13.94 -7.03
C VAL A 612 -25.18 -12.58 -7.09
N ARG A 613 -26.39 -12.50 -6.56
CA ARG A 613 -27.13 -11.26 -6.34
C ARG A 613 -26.80 -10.72 -4.95
N SER A 614 -26.28 -9.50 -4.87
CA SER A 614 -25.91 -8.88 -3.59
C SER A 614 -26.23 -7.37 -3.57
N THR A 615 -26.31 -6.79 -2.38
CA THR A 615 -26.44 -5.33 -2.17
C THR A 615 -25.08 -4.62 -2.18
N VAL A 616 -23.97 -5.38 -2.31
CA VAL A 616 -22.62 -4.83 -2.30
C VAL A 616 -22.40 -3.85 -3.44
N ARG A 617 -21.96 -2.65 -3.07
CA ARG A 617 -21.61 -1.55 -3.96
C ARG A 617 -20.26 -0.96 -3.54
N HIS A 618 -19.80 -0.01 -4.32
CA HIS A 618 -18.62 0.79 -4.00
C HIS A 618 -18.97 2.27 -4.10
N SER A 619 -18.25 3.10 -3.37
CA SER A 619 -18.23 4.56 -3.52
C SER A 619 -16.80 5.03 -3.72
N LYS A 620 -16.61 6.22 -4.29
CA LYS A 620 -15.26 6.76 -4.49
C LYS A 620 -14.62 7.02 -3.13
N ALA A 621 -13.34 6.66 -2.97
CA ALA A 621 -12.51 7.01 -1.83
C ALA A 621 -11.41 7.95 -2.31
N VAL A 622 -11.79 9.20 -2.60
CA VAL A 622 -10.90 10.25 -3.10
C VAL A 622 -11.25 11.50 -2.35
N SER A 623 -10.25 12.18 -1.81
CA SER A 623 -10.50 13.32 -0.95
C SER A 623 -11.32 14.42 -1.65
N PRO A 624 -12.34 14.99 -1.01
CA PRO A 624 -13.11 16.12 -1.53
C PRO A 624 -12.24 17.32 -1.95
N ALA A 625 -11.04 17.49 -1.37
CA ALA A 625 -10.08 18.53 -1.76
C ALA A 625 -9.78 18.53 -3.27
N PHE A 626 -9.73 17.35 -3.90
CA PHE A 626 -9.43 17.23 -5.32
C PHE A 626 -10.63 17.47 -6.23
N GLU A 627 -11.85 17.24 -5.72
CA GLU A 627 -13.09 17.58 -6.45
C GLU A 627 -13.39 19.07 -6.37
N LEU A 628 -13.10 19.70 -5.23
CA LEU A 628 -13.26 21.13 -5.00
C LEU A 628 -12.10 21.97 -5.55
N GLU A 629 -11.04 21.33 -6.05
CA GLU A 629 -9.78 21.96 -6.47
C GLU A 629 -9.11 22.82 -5.36
N GLN A 630 -9.32 22.45 -4.10
CA GLN A 630 -8.78 23.12 -2.91
C GLN A 630 -7.55 22.38 -2.36
N TYR A 631 -6.44 22.44 -3.09
CA TYR A 631 -5.24 21.64 -2.79
C TYR A 631 -4.45 22.06 -1.55
N THR A 632 -4.80 23.19 -0.92
CA THR A 632 -4.15 23.73 0.28
C THR A 632 -5.05 23.69 1.52
N THR A 633 -6.20 23.01 1.44
CA THR A 633 -7.16 22.93 2.55
C THR A 633 -6.61 22.13 3.74
N ALA A 634 -7.04 22.49 4.95
CA ALA A 634 -6.80 21.72 6.16
C ALA A 634 -7.96 20.77 6.52
N ASP A 635 -9.13 20.94 5.89
CA ASP A 635 -10.34 20.19 6.26
C ASP A 635 -10.42 18.78 5.66
N TYR A 636 -9.77 18.63 4.50
CA TYR A 636 -9.75 17.41 3.71
C TYR A 636 -8.32 16.99 3.39
N SER A 637 -8.10 15.68 3.26
CA SER A 637 -6.81 15.11 2.90
C SER A 637 -6.31 15.61 1.55
N THR A 638 -5.02 15.90 1.41
CA THR A 638 -4.43 16.40 0.16
C THR A 638 -3.27 15.52 -0.29
N TRP A 639 -3.25 14.26 0.12
CA TRP A 639 -2.14 13.36 -0.21
C TRP A 639 -2.10 13.05 -1.71
N THR A 640 -0.95 13.30 -2.33
CA THR A 640 -0.63 12.89 -3.70
C THR A 640 0.64 12.04 -3.70
N GLU A 641 0.72 11.17 -4.68
CA GLU A 641 1.90 10.36 -4.95
C GLU A 641 2.62 10.89 -6.19
N SER A 642 3.94 11.07 -6.10
CA SER A 642 4.75 11.45 -7.25
C SER A 642 4.66 10.37 -8.33
N ARG A 643 4.69 10.74 -9.61
CA ARG A 643 5.00 9.76 -10.65
C ARG A 643 6.50 9.49 -10.70
N TRP A 644 6.86 8.32 -11.19
CA TRP A 644 8.24 7.89 -11.42
C TRP A 644 8.35 6.97 -12.65
N LYS A 645 9.58 6.86 -13.16
CA LYS A 645 9.98 5.87 -14.17
C LYS A 645 10.45 4.57 -13.50
N PRO A 646 10.72 3.48 -14.26
CA PRO A 646 11.15 2.21 -13.69
C PRO A 646 12.26 2.37 -12.67
N ILE A 647 11.99 1.91 -11.45
CA ILE A 647 12.91 1.99 -10.32
C ILE A 647 13.86 0.80 -10.40
N THR A 648 15.17 1.06 -10.35
CA THR A 648 16.19 0.02 -10.53
C THR A 648 17.38 0.23 -9.59
N GLY A 649 18.03 -0.89 -9.23
CA GLY A 649 19.27 -0.89 -8.47
C GLY A 649 20.30 -1.80 -9.13
N ARG A 650 21.58 -1.39 -9.14
CA ARG A 650 22.67 -2.22 -9.68
C ARG A 650 23.99 -1.96 -8.96
N ILE A 651 24.84 -2.98 -8.93
CA ILE A 651 26.18 -2.96 -8.31
C ILE A 651 27.24 -3.13 -9.41
N PHE A 652 28.36 -2.43 -9.29
CA PHE A 652 29.48 -2.50 -10.23
C PHE A 652 30.79 -2.00 -9.60
N LEU A 653 31.90 -2.26 -10.28
CA LEU A 653 33.22 -1.73 -9.88
C LEU A 653 33.48 -0.36 -10.52
N VAL A 654 34.08 0.54 -9.75
CA VAL A 654 34.50 1.88 -10.20
C VAL A 654 36.02 1.98 -10.24
N ALA A 655 36.51 2.65 -11.29
CA ALA A 655 37.92 2.99 -11.44
C ALA A 655 38.27 4.24 -10.62
N SER A 656 39.58 4.49 -10.43
CA SER A 656 40.01 5.75 -9.84
C SER A 656 39.82 6.90 -10.82
N HIS A 657 39.51 8.08 -10.30
CA HIS A 657 39.39 9.28 -11.13
C HIS A 657 40.70 9.58 -11.89
N GLU A 658 41.85 9.27 -11.29
CA GLU A 658 43.15 9.37 -11.94
C GLU A 658 43.26 8.47 -13.19
N LEU A 659 42.75 7.23 -13.12
CA LEU A 659 42.76 6.31 -14.25
C LEU A 659 41.80 6.76 -15.36
N GLU A 660 40.64 7.29 -15.01
CA GLU A 660 39.68 7.88 -15.96
C GLU A 660 40.30 9.07 -16.70
N MET A 661 40.91 10.00 -15.96
CA MET A 661 41.58 11.18 -16.53
C MET A 661 42.80 10.80 -17.38
N LEU A 662 43.57 9.81 -16.97
CA LEU A 662 44.67 9.26 -17.78
C LEU A 662 44.15 8.67 -19.09
N THR A 663 43.06 7.89 -19.04
CA THR A 663 42.45 7.28 -20.22
C THR A 663 41.96 8.35 -21.19
N LEU A 664 41.32 9.40 -20.70
CA LEU A 664 40.89 10.54 -21.51
C LEU A 664 42.08 11.26 -22.16
N ALA A 665 43.14 11.53 -21.38
CA ALA A 665 44.34 12.20 -21.87
C ALA A 665 45.05 11.38 -22.96
N VAL A 666 45.17 10.06 -22.77
CA VAL A 666 45.72 9.15 -23.79
C VAL A 666 44.84 9.16 -25.04
N GLY A 667 43.52 9.11 -24.90
CA GLY A 667 42.58 9.19 -26.02
C GLY A 667 42.75 10.47 -26.85
N ILE A 668 42.84 11.63 -26.18
CA ILE A 668 43.08 12.92 -26.83
C ILE A 668 44.46 12.94 -27.51
N GLY A 669 45.50 12.44 -26.84
CA GLY A 669 46.85 12.38 -27.38
C GLY A 669 46.95 11.53 -28.66
N VAL A 670 46.33 10.35 -28.65
CA VAL A 670 46.25 9.46 -29.83
C VAL A 670 45.45 10.13 -30.95
N LEU A 671 44.34 10.79 -30.64
CA LEU A 671 43.53 11.50 -31.63
C LEU A 671 44.34 12.62 -32.31
N LEU A 672 44.98 13.50 -31.55
CA LEU A 672 45.78 14.59 -32.11
C LEU A 672 46.97 14.08 -32.92
N THR A 673 47.65 13.03 -32.44
CA THR A 673 48.78 12.42 -33.15
C THR A 673 48.34 11.77 -34.45
N SER A 674 47.22 11.04 -34.45
CA SER A 674 46.68 10.40 -35.65
C SER A 674 46.18 11.42 -36.67
N LEU A 675 45.52 12.50 -36.24
CA LEU A 675 45.12 13.60 -37.13
C LEU A 675 46.33 14.29 -37.76
N PHE A 676 47.36 14.59 -36.97
CA PHE A 676 48.60 15.18 -37.46
C PHE A 676 49.32 14.28 -38.46
N LEU A 677 49.50 12.99 -38.13
CA LEU A 677 50.15 12.03 -39.02
C LEU A 677 49.34 11.83 -40.30
N THR A 678 48.02 11.70 -40.21
CA THR A 678 47.15 11.56 -41.38
C THR A 678 47.23 12.80 -42.27
N TYR A 679 47.20 14.00 -41.67
CA TYR A 679 47.38 15.26 -42.40
C TYR A 679 48.75 15.33 -43.07
N ALA A 680 49.84 15.01 -42.36
CA ALA A 680 51.19 15.04 -42.90
C ALA A 680 51.39 14.01 -44.03
N ILE A 681 50.87 12.80 -43.88
CA ILE A 681 50.90 11.75 -44.92
C ILE A 681 50.08 12.19 -46.12
N SER A 682 48.88 12.75 -45.91
CA SER A 682 48.03 13.27 -47.00
C SER A 682 48.69 14.43 -47.73
N ALA A 683 49.27 15.40 -47.01
CA ALA A 683 49.97 16.54 -47.59
C ALA A 683 51.26 16.15 -48.36
N LYS A 684 51.80 14.96 -48.09
CA LYS A 684 52.98 14.40 -48.77
C LYS A 684 52.66 13.17 -49.61
N ALA A 685 51.39 12.89 -49.88
CA ALA A 685 50.95 11.67 -50.54
C ALA A 685 51.60 11.49 -51.93
N ASP A 686 51.71 12.57 -52.71
CA ASP A 686 52.32 12.55 -54.05
C ASP A 686 53.81 12.18 -54.03
N ILE A 687 54.51 12.44 -52.91
CA ILE A 687 55.92 12.10 -52.71
C ILE A 687 56.03 10.69 -52.12
N LEU A 688 55.20 10.36 -51.14
CA LEU A 688 55.25 9.10 -50.39
C LEU A 688 54.74 7.90 -51.22
N PHE A 689 53.82 8.12 -52.16
CA PHE A 689 53.17 7.06 -52.94
C PHE A 689 53.43 7.16 -54.44
N ASN A 690 54.44 7.91 -54.86
CA ASN A 690 54.80 8.04 -56.28
C ASN A 690 55.21 6.67 -56.84
N SER A 691 54.45 6.14 -57.80
CA SER A 691 54.84 4.92 -58.51
C SER A 691 55.93 5.28 -59.50
N VAL A 692 57.12 4.70 -59.33
CA VAL A 692 58.13 4.68 -60.40
C VAL A 692 57.49 3.90 -61.55
N ARG A 693 56.97 4.59 -62.56
CA ARG A 693 56.70 3.98 -63.87
C ARG A 693 58.05 3.48 -64.38
N GLU A 694 58.19 2.16 -64.50
CA GLU A 694 59.27 1.58 -65.30
C GLU A 694 59.26 2.24 -66.69
N PRO A 695 60.41 2.65 -67.24
CA PRO A 695 60.46 3.20 -68.58
C PRO A 695 60.21 2.07 -69.59
N THR A 696 59.09 2.16 -70.32
CA THR A 696 58.90 1.42 -71.57
C THR A 696 59.93 1.91 -72.60
N ASN A 697 61.07 1.23 -72.68
CA ASN A 697 62.00 1.33 -73.80
C ASN A 697 62.07 -0.03 -74.50
N ALA A 698 61.42 -0.15 -75.66
CA ALA A 698 62.02 -0.71 -76.88
C ALA A 698 61.02 -0.66 -78.04
N THR A 699 61.28 0.25 -78.97
CA THR A 699 60.85 0.19 -80.37
C THR A 699 61.31 -1.09 -81.06
N TYR A 700 60.41 -1.76 -81.79
CA TYR A 700 60.57 -2.12 -83.20
C TYR A 700 59.21 -2.07 -83.89
#